data_AF-A0A8S4A669-F1
#
_entry.id   AF-A0A8S4A669-F1
#
_cell.length_a   1.000
_cell.length_b   1.000
_cell.length_c   1.000
_cell.angle_alpha   90.00
_cell.angle_beta   90.00
_cell.angle_gamma   90.00
#
_symmetry.space_group_name_H-M   'P 1'
#
loop_
_entity.id
_entity.type
_entity.pdbx_description
1 polymer ?
#
loop_
_entity_poly.entity_id
_entity_poly.type
_entity_poly.pdbx_seq_one_letter_code
_entity_poly.pdbx_strand_id
1 'polypeptide(L)'
;MATVEDDDFVDDQLESLLSFPVEVQEAIEQVLPSNDPLDRPDFNPVDYINTLFPTEQSLSNIDEVVGKIRQKIWRLDDEIRTVVRGQTNVGEEGRHALEEAQRAIQDLFSKIKDIKDKAEKSEEMVKEITRDIKQLDHAKRHLTASITTLNHLHMLVGGVDSLAALTRKRQYGEVSNLLQGVLNVLEHFEKYMEIPQIKQLADRVKQIQAELGAQIIADYEEAFQGAGAKYGPSNQKQLHDACFVVNILDPKVKRDLLNWFVKLQLSEYVVLFAEDQDASWLDKIDRRYAWIKRALVDFEEKFGHIFPPDWEVSERMCVEFCHITRKELSKVMQRRRLEIDVKLLLFAIQRTSNFEALIAKRFTGVTMQKPPVNPAPAATTKAAVISETGNPFEESSTNPFEQPGEDKSQAGAKNTADIASPFAGIISQCFEPHLNIYIESQDRNLAELISRFQEDIHTHGTPRMDGEENSNVLPSCADLFVFYKKCMVQCSQLSTGQPLIDLSKTFQKYLKEYAHRILLANLPKVSKESVNMSSASGLIQSILKEGEITKFTEEEQCRICSLLCTAEYCMDTTQQLEEKLKEKVNPELKSMVNLSVEQDMFHTVISNCIQLLVQDLETACEPALTAMTKMPWSSIEAVGDQSGYVTAITSHLKQNLPVIRDNLVSSRKYFTQFCVKFA
;
A
#
# COMPACT_ATOMS: atom_id res chain seq x y z
N MET A 1 102.49 30.69 72.76
CA MET A 1 101.57 30.93 73.89
C MET A 1 100.19 30.47 73.43
N ALA A 2 99.47 29.58 74.09
CA ALA A 2 99.63 28.88 75.35
C ALA A 2 98.74 27.60 75.31
N THR A 3 99.08 26.59 76.10
CA THR A 3 98.41 25.30 76.34
C THR A 3 97.62 25.32 77.66
N VAL A 4 96.41 24.73 77.74
CA VAL A 4 95.70 24.16 78.93
C VAL A 4 94.53 23.30 78.36
N GLU A 5 94.53 21.96 78.39
CA GLU A 5 94.19 20.95 79.46
C GLU A 5 92.67 20.65 79.61
N ASP A 6 92.33 19.36 79.63
CA ASP A 6 91.11 18.72 79.07
C ASP A 6 90.58 17.56 79.96
N ASP A 7 90.80 17.58 81.29
CA ASP A 7 90.68 16.37 82.14
C ASP A 7 89.48 16.30 83.12
N ASP A 8 88.68 17.37 83.28
CA ASP A 8 87.60 17.40 84.31
C ASP A 8 86.22 16.90 83.82
N PHE A 9 86.07 16.46 82.56
CA PHE A 9 84.74 16.16 81.98
C PHE A 9 84.30 14.69 82.08
N VAL A 10 85.15 13.80 82.58
CA VAL A 10 84.95 12.34 82.46
C VAL A 10 84.21 11.72 83.64
N ASP A 11 84.33 12.27 84.86
CA ASP A 11 83.76 11.64 86.07
C ASP A 11 82.23 11.80 86.20
N ASP A 12 81.66 12.95 85.82
CA ASP A 12 80.21 13.20 85.94
C ASP A 12 79.36 12.30 85.00
N GLN A 13 79.93 11.77 83.91
CA GLN A 13 79.22 10.87 83.01
C GLN A 13 79.07 9.45 83.56
N LEU A 14 79.98 9.00 84.41
CA LEU A 14 80.00 7.60 84.89
C LEU A 14 78.98 7.36 86.01
N GLU A 15 78.77 8.31 86.91
CA GLU A 15 77.72 8.22 87.94
C GLU A 15 76.31 8.23 87.33
N SER A 16 76.12 8.91 86.19
CA SER A 16 74.84 8.90 85.48
C SER A 16 74.48 7.54 84.84
N LEU A 17 75.48 6.69 84.59
CA LEU A 17 75.33 5.38 83.95
C LEU A 17 75.00 4.24 84.92
N LEU A 18 75.08 4.45 86.24
CA LEU A 18 74.85 3.43 87.26
C LEU A 18 73.51 3.57 88.01
N SER A 19 72.72 4.60 87.70
CA SER A 19 71.38 4.81 88.24
C SER A 19 70.33 4.24 87.27
N PHE A 20 69.93 2.98 87.46
CA PHE A 20 68.87 2.39 86.64
C PHE A 20 67.49 2.93 87.03
N PRO A 21 66.57 3.12 86.06
CA PRO A 21 65.17 3.43 86.36
C PRO A 21 64.53 2.35 87.23
N VAL A 22 63.67 2.74 88.17
CA VAL A 22 63.06 1.83 89.17
C VAL A 22 62.41 0.59 88.54
N GLU A 23 61.78 0.73 87.38
CA GLU A 23 61.15 -0.37 86.62
C GLU A 23 62.17 -1.40 86.10
N VAL A 24 63.35 -0.94 85.68
CA VAL A 24 64.44 -1.80 85.19
C VAL A 24 65.12 -2.50 86.36
N GLN A 25 65.23 -1.82 87.50
CA GLN A 25 65.81 -2.38 88.72
C GLN A 25 64.89 -3.47 89.32
N GLU A 26 63.56 -3.25 89.35
CA GLU A 26 62.56 -4.26 89.73
C GLU A 26 62.55 -5.47 88.77
N ALA A 27 62.69 -5.24 87.46
CA ALA A 27 62.80 -6.31 86.48
C ALA A 27 64.08 -7.14 86.65
N ILE A 28 65.21 -6.49 86.98
CA ILE A 28 66.47 -7.18 87.28
C ILE A 28 66.37 -7.99 88.59
N GLU A 29 65.76 -7.45 89.64
CA GLU A 29 65.53 -8.16 90.92
C GLU A 29 64.58 -9.36 90.79
N GLN A 30 63.57 -9.30 89.89
CA GLN A 30 62.71 -10.44 89.58
C GLN A 30 63.43 -11.57 88.83
N VAL A 31 64.37 -11.22 87.95
CA VAL A 31 65.06 -12.18 87.08
C VAL A 31 66.29 -12.78 87.76
N LEU A 32 66.91 -12.06 88.69
CA LEU A 32 68.10 -12.47 89.45
C LEU A 32 67.94 -12.13 90.95
N PRO A 33 67.19 -12.93 91.74
CA PRO A 33 67.06 -12.69 93.17
C PRO A 33 68.37 -13.07 93.89
N SER A 34 69.19 -12.09 94.24
CA SER A 34 70.41 -12.33 95.01
C SER A 34 70.14 -12.20 96.51
N ASN A 35 70.42 -13.27 97.26
CA ASN A 35 70.49 -13.26 98.72
C ASN A 35 71.92 -12.94 99.22
N ASP A 36 72.87 -12.63 98.33
CA ASP A 36 74.23 -12.27 98.72
C ASP A 36 74.22 -10.83 99.24
N PRO A 37 74.64 -10.58 100.50
CA PRO A 37 74.68 -9.23 101.05
C PRO A 37 75.53 -8.25 100.21
N LEU A 38 76.50 -8.75 99.44
CA LEU A 38 77.34 -7.95 98.53
C LEU A 38 76.57 -7.30 97.37
N ASP A 39 75.41 -7.85 96.99
CA ASP A 39 74.61 -7.35 95.86
C ASP A 39 73.54 -6.34 96.31
N ARG A 40 73.44 -6.06 97.62
CA ARG A 40 72.46 -5.10 98.15
C ARG A 40 72.98 -3.68 97.95
N PRO A 41 72.13 -2.73 97.49
CA PRO A 41 72.56 -1.35 97.25
C PRO A 41 73.03 -0.63 98.52
N ASP A 42 72.54 -1.06 99.70
CA ASP A 42 72.87 -0.48 101.00
C ASP A 42 74.09 -1.16 101.67
N PHE A 43 74.89 -1.93 100.91
CA PHE A 43 75.97 -2.75 101.45
C PHE A 43 76.99 -1.90 102.22
N ASN A 44 77.07 -2.13 103.53
CA ASN A 44 78.08 -1.52 104.36
C ASN A 44 79.28 -2.48 104.53
N PRO A 45 80.43 -2.19 103.90
CA PRO A 45 81.60 -3.05 103.96
C PRO A 45 82.15 -3.18 105.39
N VAL A 46 81.97 -2.16 106.23
CA VAL A 46 82.44 -2.16 107.61
C VAL A 46 81.63 -3.14 108.44
N ASP A 47 80.30 -3.14 108.30
CA ASP A 47 79.42 -4.09 108.99
C ASP A 47 79.68 -5.52 108.50
N TYR A 48 79.87 -5.71 107.20
CA TYR A 48 80.18 -7.01 106.63
C TYR A 48 81.52 -7.58 107.14
N ILE A 49 82.58 -6.75 107.19
CA ILE A 49 83.87 -7.14 107.77
C ILE A 49 83.74 -7.43 109.26
N ASN A 50 82.97 -6.63 110.00
CA ASN A 50 82.70 -6.85 111.43
C ASN A 50 81.88 -8.12 111.69
N THR A 51 81.00 -8.54 110.77
CA THR A 51 80.33 -9.85 110.86
C THR A 51 81.26 -11.02 110.59
N LEU A 52 82.30 -10.84 109.77
CA LEU A 52 83.31 -11.85 109.48
C LEU A 52 84.36 -11.96 110.59
N PHE A 53 84.67 -10.86 111.29
CA PHE A 53 85.61 -10.82 112.41
C PHE A 53 85.03 -10.10 113.65
N PRO A 54 84.14 -10.76 114.43
CA PRO A 54 83.41 -10.09 115.51
C PRO A 54 84.24 -9.79 116.77
N THR A 55 85.34 -10.50 116.99
CA THR A 55 86.21 -10.35 118.16
C THR A 55 87.68 -10.48 117.77
N GLU A 56 88.59 -9.93 118.57
CA GLU A 56 90.04 -9.88 118.26
C GLU A 56 90.68 -11.26 118.08
N GLN A 57 90.13 -12.30 118.72
CA GLN A 57 90.56 -13.68 118.53
C GLN A 57 90.13 -14.27 117.17
N SER A 58 89.11 -13.70 116.52
CA SER A 58 88.60 -14.17 115.22
C SER A 58 89.56 -13.88 114.06
N LEU A 59 90.50 -12.94 114.26
CA LEU A 59 91.54 -12.59 113.28
C LEU A 59 92.51 -13.75 112.99
N SER A 60 92.53 -14.81 113.80
CA SER A 60 93.31 -16.00 113.50
C SER A 60 92.86 -16.72 112.22
N ASN A 61 91.60 -16.52 111.80
CA ASN A 61 90.99 -17.24 110.68
C ASN A 61 91.02 -16.45 109.36
N ILE A 62 91.80 -15.37 109.30
CA ILE A 62 91.82 -14.44 108.17
C ILE A 62 92.29 -15.10 106.87
N ASP A 63 93.32 -15.95 106.93
CA ASP A 63 93.87 -16.60 105.74
C ASP A 63 92.89 -17.59 105.08
N GLU A 64 92.04 -18.25 105.88
CA GLU A 64 91.03 -19.18 105.36
C GLU A 64 89.90 -18.42 104.63
N VAL A 65 89.46 -17.30 105.20
CA VAL A 65 88.41 -16.45 104.60
C VAL A 65 88.91 -15.79 103.32
N VAL A 66 90.15 -15.28 103.32
CA VAL A 66 90.80 -14.74 102.11
C VAL A 66 90.94 -15.82 101.03
N GLY A 67 91.27 -17.06 101.41
CA GLY A 67 91.32 -18.20 100.50
C GLY A 67 89.98 -18.49 99.81
N LYS A 68 88.88 -18.50 100.58
CA LYS A 68 87.51 -18.70 100.04
C LYS A 68 87.10 -17.57 99.10
N ILE A 69 87.40 -16.32 99.45
CA ILE A 69 87.10 -15.16 98.60
C ILE A 69 87.88 -15.23 97.28
N ARG A 70 89.18 -15.56 97.32
CA ARG A 70 89.98 -15.73 96.10
C ARG A 70 89.44 -16.84 95.19
N GLN A 71 88.97 -17.95 95.77
CA GLN A 71 88.38 -19.03 94.99
C GLN A 71 87.04 -18.65 94.36
N LYS A 72 86.23 -17.83 95.05
CA LYS A 72 84.96 -17.29 94.52
C LYS A 72 85.21 -16.32 93.37
N ILE A 73 86.22 -15.44 93.49
CA ILE A 73 86.65 -14.54 92.41
C ILE A 73 87.05 -15.36 91.18
N TRP A 74 87.86 -16.40 91.35
CA TRP A 74 88.35 -17.19 90.21
C TRP A 74 87.24 -17.93 89.46
N ARG A 75 86.22 -18.41 90.17
CA ARG A 75 85.05 -19.07 89.54
C ARG A 75 84.20 -18.08 88.76
N LEU A 76 83.95 -16.89 89.33
CA LEU A 76 83.21 -15.83 88.66
C LEU A 76 83.91 -15.37 87.38
N ASP A 77 85.24 -15.22 87.41
CA ASP A 77 86.01 -14.85 86.22
C ASP A 77 85.88 -15.89 85.08
N ASP A 78 85.85 -17.19 85.39
CA ASP A 78 85.72 -18.26 84.38
C ASP A 78 84.31 -18.30 83.76
N GLU A 79 83.27 -18.10 84.58
CA GLU A 79 81.88 -18.00 84.11
C GLU A 79 81.68 -16.78 83.22
N ILE A 80 82.16 -15.60 83.66
CA ILE A 80 82.10 -14.36 82.86
C ILE A 80 82.80 -14.58 81.52
N ARG A 81 83.98 -15.20 81.53
CA ARG A 81 84.75 -15.46 80.30
C ARG A 81 83.98 -16.32 79.31
N THR A 82 83.26 -17.33 79.79
CA THR A 82 82.49 -18.24 78.94
C THR A 82 81.28 -17.54 78.32
N VAL A 83 80.54 -16.76 79.12
CA VAL A 83 79.36 -16.01 78.65
C VAL A 83 79.76 -14.91 77.65
N VAL A 84 80.83 -14.16 77.94
CA VAL A 84 81.32 -13.10 77.04
C VAL A 84 81.74 -13.68 75.69
N ARG A 85 82.39 -14.85 75.66
CA ARG A 85 82.73 -15.53 74.40
C ARG A 85 81.51 -16.02 73.62
N GLY A 86 80.47 -16.54 74.29
CA GLY A 86 79.23 -16.96 73.64
C GLY A 86 78.44 -15.80 73.03
N GLN A 87 78.36 -14.67 73.72
CA GLN A 87 77.67 -13.46 73.24
C GLN A 87 78.38 -12.78 72.05
N THR A 88 79.71 -12.85 72.00
CA THR A 88 80.49 -12.21 70.92
C THR A 88 80.19 -12.81 69.56
N ASN A 89 80.11 -14.14 69.45
CA ASN A 89 79.85 -14.82 68.17
C ASN A 89 78.41 -14.63 67.66
N VAL A 90 77.41 -14.72 68.55
CA VAL A 90 75.99 -14.61 68.16
C VAL A 90 75.64 -13.17 67.74
N GLY A 91 76.26 -12.17 68.39
CA GLY A 91 76.12 -10.77 68.00
C GLY A 91 76.69 -10.46 66.61
N GLU A 92 77.85 -11.03 66.27
CA GLU A 92 78.44 -10.85 64.93
C GLU A 92 77.64 -11.55 63.83
N GLU A 93 77.20 -12.80 64.03
CA GLU A 93 76.39 -13.52 63.03
C GLU A 93 75.04 -12.85 62.77
N GLY A 94 74.36 -12.39 63.83
CA GLY A 94 73.10 -11.65 63.70
C GLY A 94 73.26 -10.34 62.94
N ARG A 95 74.35 -9.61 63.19
CA ARG A 95 74.66 -8.36 62.50
C ARG A 95 75.00 -8.60 61.02
N HIS A 96 75.75 -9.65 60.72
CA HIS A 96 76.10 -10.03 59.35
C HIS A 96 74.86 -10.44 58.53
N ALA A 97 73.95 -11.24 59.10
CA ALA A 97 72.71 -11.63 58.43
C ALA A 97 71.78 -10.43 58.15
N LEU A 98 71.73 -9.46 59.07
CA LEU A 98 70.95 -8.24 58.89
C LEU A 98 71.53 -7.35 57.78
N GLU A 99 72.86 -7.21 57.75
CA GLU A 99 73.56 -6.48 56.68
C GLU A 99 73.38 -7.14 55.31
N GLU A 100 73.39 -8.47 55.26
CA GLU A 100 73.15 -9.23 54.02
C GLU A 100 71.71 -9.06 53.53
N ALA A 101 70.72 -9.13 54.41
CA ALA A 101 69.32 -8.87 54.08
C ALA A 101 69.10 -7.42 53.61
N GLN A 102 69.74 -6.44 54.26
CA GLN A 102 69.67 -5.04 53.86
C GLN A 102 70.29 -4.83 52.47
N ARG A 103 71.44 -5.45 52.17
CA ARG A 103 72.03 -5.42 50.82
C ARG A 103 71.13 -6.08 49.78
N ALA A 104 70.56 -7.24 50.08
CA ALA A 104 69.67 -7.94 49.16
C ALA A 104 68.40 -7.12 48.84
N ILE A 105 67.84 -6.41 49.82
CA ILE A 105 66.71 -5.50 49.64
C ILE A 105 67.13 -4.29 48.79
N GLN A 106 68.30 -3.70 49.06
CA GLN A 106 68.84 -2.60 48.25
C GLN A 106 69.01 -3.01 46.78
N ASP A 107 69.52 -4.22 46.54
CA ASP A 107 69.69 -4.81 45.21
C ASP A 107 68.34 -5.13 44.54
N LEU A 108 67.32 -5.54 45.30
CA LEU A 108 65.99 -5.77 44.76
C LEU A 108 65.35 -4.44 44.31
N PHE A 109 65.47 -3.39 45.13
CA PHE A 109 64.99 -2.06 44.76
C PHE A 109 65.72 -1.51 43.53
N SER A 110 67.03 -1.74 43.41
CA SER A 110 67.78 -1.36 42.22
C SER A 110 67.27 -2.12 40.99
N LYS A 111 67.07 -3.44 41.09
CA LYS A 111 66.54 -4.26 39.98
C LYS A 111 65.11 -3.87 39.59
N ILE A 112 64.23 -3.58 40.55
CA ILE A 112 62.86 -3.14 40.25
C ILE A 112 62.87 -1.78 39.57
N LYS A 113 63.72 -0.86 40.03
CA LYS A 113 63.91 0.45 39.40
C LYS A 113 64.44 0.30 37.98
N ASP A 114 65.45 -0.55 37.76
CA ASP A 114 65.99 -0.84 36.44
C ASP A 114 64.95 -1.47 35.50
N ILE A 115 64.11 -2.38 36.00
CA ILE A 115 63.02 -2.99 35.21
C ILE A 115 61.98 -1.94 34.85
N LYS A 116 61.58 -1.09 35.80
CA LYS A 116 60.64 0.00 35.55
C LYS A 116 61.18 0.97 34.51
N ASP A 117 62.43 1.42 34.65
CA ASP A 117 63.08 2.33 33.71
C ASP A 117 63.22 1.69 32.32
N LYS A 118 63.50 0.38 32.24
CA LYS A 118 63.53 -0.37 30.98
C LYS A 118 62.14 -0.53 30.36
N ALA A 119 61.10 -0.75 31.17
CA ALA A 119 59.72 -0.87 30.70
C ALA A 119 59.21 0.47 30.17
N GLU A 120 59.49 1.57 30.87
CA GLU A 120 59.13 2.93 30.45
C GLU A 120 59.83 3.30 29.14
N LYS A 121 61.14 3.03 29.02
CA LYS A 121 61.87 3.18 27.76
C LYS A 121 61.33 2.27 26.64
N SER A 122 60.86 1.07 26.97
CA SER A 122 60.25 0.16 25.98
C SER A 122 58.88 0.64 25.52
N GLU A 123 58.06 1.17 26.43
CA GLU A 123 56.77 1.79 26.10
C GLU A 123 56.97 3.01 25.20
N GLU A 124 57.92 3.89 25.56
CA GLU A 124 58.28 5.05 24.75
C GLU A 124 58.76 4.63 23.35
N MET A 125 59.66 3.64 23.27
CA MET A 125 60.14 3.10 21.99
C MET A 125 59.00 2.51 21.14
N VAL A 126 58.09 1.74 21.73
CA VAL A 126 56.93 1.17 20.99
C VAL A 126 55.96 2.27 20.54
N LYS A 127 55.77 3.31 21.36
CA LYS A 127 54.95 4.48 21.01
C LYS A 127 55.57 5.26 19.85
N GLU A 128 56.89 5.38 19.80
CA GLU A 128 57.60 5.95 18.65
C GLU A 128 57.48 5.07 17.40
N ILE A 129 57.71 3.76 17.52
CA ILE A 129 57.57 2.82 16.39
C ILE A 129 56.14 2.86 15.81
N THR A 130 55.12 2.83 16.66
CA THR A 130 53.72 2.86 16.22
C THR A 130 53.31 4.21 15.62
N ARG A 131 53.88 5.33 16.11
CA ARG A 131 53.75 6.65 15.48
C ARG A 131 54.31 6.64 14.06
N ASP A 132 55.50 6.09 13.89
CA ASP A 132 56.19 6.07 12.60
C ASP A 132 55.50 5.12 11.60
N ILE A 133 55.00 3.96 12.05
CA ILE A 133 54.15 3.07 11.23
C ILE A 133 52.89 3.79 10.76
N LYS A 134 52.24 4.57 11.64
CA LYS A 134 51.04 5.33 11.29
C LYS A 134 51.37 6.41 10.26
N GLN A 135 52.48 7.12 10.42
CA GLN A 135 52.94 8.09 9.42
C GLN A 135 53.22 7.41 8.07
N LEU A 136 53.84 6.22 8.08
CA LEU A 136 54.15 5.46 6.88
C LEU A 136 52.88 4.92 6.20
N ASP A 137 51.88 4.50 6.97
CA ASP A 137 50.57 4.09 6.44
C ASP A 137 49.81 5.28 5.83
N HIS A 138 49.81 6.44 6.51
CA HIS A 138 49.30 7.68 5.94
C HIS A 138 50.02 8.01 4.62
N ALA A 139 51.36 7.98 4.60
CA ALA A 139 52.14 8.23 3.40
C ALA A 139 51.80 7.24 2.28
N LYS A 140 51.72 5.93 2.57
CA LYS A 140 51.33 4.90 1.62
C LYS A 140 49.93 5.18 1.06
N ARG A 141 48.94 5.44 1.91
CA ARG A 141 47.56 5.72 1.51
C ARG A 141 47.46 6.98 0.65
N HIS A 142 48.17 8.05 1.03
CA HIS A 142 48.23 9.28 0.24
C HIS A 142 48.92 9.07 -1.11
N LEU A 143 50.02 8.31 -1.15
CA LEU A 143 50.71 7.97 -2.40
C LEU A 143 49.84 7.12 -3.31
N THR A 144 49.19 6.07 -2.79
CA THR A 144 48.27 5.25 -3.58
C THR A 144 47.10 6.08 -4.11
N ALA A 145 46.47 6.91 -3.28
CA ALA A 145 45.39 7.79 -3.71
C ALA A 145 45.85 8.78 -4.79
N SER A 146 47.06 9.34 -4.64
CA SER A 146 47.66 10.26 -5.62
C SER A 146 47.94 9.56 -6.95
N ILE A 147 48.54 8.36 -6.92
CA ILE A 147 48.82 7.56 -8.13
C ILE A 147 47.52 7.20 -8.85
N THR A 148 46.50 6.73 -8.13
CA THR A 148 45.19 6.41 -8.73
C THR A 148 44.54 7.64 -9.35
N THR A 149 44.56 8.77 -8.65
CA THR A 149 44.00 10.04 -9.17
C THR A 149 44.76 10.51 -10.41
N LEU A 150 46.08 10.39 -10.43
CA LEU A 150 46.91 10.81 -11.56
C LEU A 150 46.74 9.88 -12.77
N ASN A 151 46.61 8.58 -12.54
CA ASN A 151 46.25 7.61 -13.58
C ASN A 151 44.86 7.89 -14.16
N HIS A 152 43.87 8.16 -13.31
CA HIS A 152 42.52 8.54 -13.76
C HIS A 152 42.54 9.86 -14.55
N LEU A 153 43.37 10.84 -14.15
CA LEU A 153 43.52 12.09 -14.89
C LEU A 153 44.16 11.84 -16.27
N HIS A 154 45.21 11.00 -16.33
CA HIS A 154 45.82 10.60 -17.59
C HIS A 154 44.81 9.87 -18.50
N MET A 155 44.02 8.96 -17.94
CA MET A 155 42.92 8.29 -18.66
C MET A 155 41.87 9.28 -19.15
N LEU A 156 41.52 10.31 -18.37
CA LEU A 156 40.54 11.31 -18.75
C LEU A 156 41.06 12.18 -19.91
N VAL A 157 42.30 12.67 -19.83
CA VAL A 157 42.90 13.48 -20.90
C VAL A 157 43.00 12.66 -22.20
N GLY A 158 43.61 11.48 -22.15
CA GLY A 158 43.76 10.61 -23.33
C GLY A 158 42.42 10.09 -23.86
N GLY A 159 41.46 9.85 -22.95
CA GLY A 159 40.10 9.44 -23.29
C GLY A 159 39.33 10.52 -24.02
N VAL A 160 39.41 11.79 -23.59
CA VAL A 160 38.77 12.93 -24.26
C VAL A 160 39.32 13.14 -25.67
N ASP A 161 40.64 13.09 -25.84
CA ASP A 161 41.26 13.26 -27.15
C ASP A 161 40.91 12.10 -28.11
N SER A 162 40.90 10.87 -27.57
CA SER A 162 40.49 9.68 -28.32
C SER A 162 39.00 9.71 -28.68
N LEU A 163 38.12 10.15 -27.76
CA LEU A 163 36.69 10.34 -28.02
C LEU A 163 36.45 11.37 -29.12
N ALA A 164 37.16 12.50 -29.11
CA ALA A 164 37.04 13.51 -30.15
C ALA A 164 37.47 12.96 -31.53
N ALA A 165 38.53 12.15 -31.59
CA ALA A 165 38.97 11.50 -32.82
C ALA A 165 37.97 10.45 -33.33
N LEU A 166 37.46 9.59 -32.45
CA LEU A 166 36.50 8.53 -32.81
C LEU A 166 35.14 9.11 -33.22
N THR A 167 34.70 10.20 -32.58
CA THR A 167 33.47 10.92 -32.93
C THR A 167 33.54 11.44 -34.38
N ARG A 168 34.68 12.02 -34.77
CA ARG A 168 34.91 12.46 -36.17
C ARG A 168 34.91 11.32 -37.18
N LYS A 169 35.39 10.14 -36.79
CA LYS A 169 35.40 8.92 -37.64
C LYS A 169 34.05 8.18 -37.65
N ARG A 170 33.08 8.61 -36.83
CA ARG A 170 31.74 8.01 -36.68
C ARG A 170 31.75 6.53 -36.27
N GLN A 171 32.75 6.10 -35.48
CA GLN A 171 32.88 4.73 -34.98
C GLN A 171 32.11 4.54 -33.66
N TYR A 172 30.78 4.52 -33.71
CA TYR A 172 29.93 4.56 -32.52
C TYR A 172 30.14 3.40 -31.52
N GLY A 173 30.48 2.21 -31.99
CA GLY A 173 30.70 1.06 -31.11
C GLY A 173 31.88 1.25 -30.15
N GLU A 174 32.99 1.79 -30.64
CA GLU A 174 34.16 2.12 -29.82
C GLU A 174 33.91 3.35 -28.94
N VAL A 175 33.18 4.34 -29.48
CA VAL A 175 32.77 5.54 -28.74
C VAL A 175 31.93 5.16 -27.52
N SER A 176 31.01 4.21 -27.65
CA SER A 176 30.15 3.75 -26.53
C SER A 176 30.98 3.28 -25.34
N ASN A 177 31.91 2.35 -25.57
CA ASN A 177 32.75 1.80 -24.50
C ASN A 177 33.67 2.85 -23.87
N LEU A 178 34.28 3.68 -24.71
CA LEU A 178 35.19 4.73 -24.24
C LEU A 178 34.44 5.84 -23.49
N LEU A 179 33.25 6.23 -23.95
CA LEU A 179 32.41 7.23 -23.30
C LEU A 179 31.94 6.75 -21.94
N GLN A 180 31.51 5.50 -21.80
CA GLN A 180 31.16 4.92 -20.51
C GLN A 180 32.34 4.96 -19.53
N GLY A 181 33.53 4.57 -19.99
CA GLY A 181 34.75 4.64 -19.18
C GLY A 181 35.11 6.06 -18.75
N VAL A 182 35.04 7.02 -19.67
CA VAL A 182 35.31 8.44 -19.41
C VAL A 182 34.31 9.04 -18.43
N LEU A 183 33.02 8.67 -18.53
CA LEU A 183 32.00 9.15 -17.58
C LEU A 183 32.20 8.58 -16.19
N ASN A 184 32.50 7.28 -16.07
CA ASN A 184 32.82 6.67 -14.77
C ASN A 184 34.05 7.34 -14.11
N VAL A 185 35.07 7.67 -14.91
CA VAL A 185 36.25 8.41 -14.41
C VAL A 185 35.87 9.84 -14.02
N LEU A 186 35.03 10.52 -14.79
CA LEU A 186 34.57 11.88 -14.51
C LEU A 186 33.77 11.97 -13.20
N GLU A 187 32.99 10.94 -12.87
CA GLU A 187 32.26 10.83 -11.59
C GLU A 187 33.22 10.88 -10.37
N HIS A 188 34.39 10.22 -10.47
CA HIS A 188 35.42 10.29 -9.44
C HIS A 188 36.03 11.70 -9.30
N PHE A 189 35.92 12.55 -10.33
CA PHE A 189 36.44 13.91 -10.36
C PHE A 189 35.42 14.99 -9.98
N GLU A 190 34.17 14.65 -9.67
CA GLU A 190 33.15 15.63 -9.28
C GLU A 190 33.57 16.50 -8.08
N LYS A 191 34.29 15.89 -7.12
CA LYS A 191 34.83 16.60 -5.93
C LYS A 191 35.97 17.57 -6.25
N TYR A 192 36.57 17.47 -7.43
CA TYR A 192 37.72 18.27 -7.87
C TYR A 192 37.34 19.30 -8.96
N MET A 193 36.04 19.56 -9.17
CA MET A 193 35.53 20.51 -10.17
C MET A 193 35.91 21.97 -9.91
N GLU A 194 36.42 22.29 -8.72
CA GLU A 194 36.99 23.62 -8.42
C GLU A 194 38.29 23.89 -9.20
N ILE A 195 39.00 22.84 -9.62
CA ILE A 195 40.23 22.95 -10.40
C ILE A 195 39.87 23.33 -11.84
N PRO A 196 40.31 24.50 -12.37
CA PRO A 196 39.89 24.99 -13.68
C PRO A 196 40.18 24.03 -14.83
N GLN A 197 41.31 23.31 -14.79
CA GLN A 197 41.71 22.37 -15.84
C GLN A 197 40.77 21.15 -15.88
N ILE A 198 40.37 20.62 -14.72
CA ILE A 198 39.45 19.49 -14.62
C ILE A 198 38.06 19.92 -15.10
N LYS A 199 37.62 21.13 -14.70
CA LYS A 199 36.38 21.72 -15.18
C LYS A 199 36.36 21.88 -16.70
N GLN A 200 37.45 22.38 -17.30
CA GLN A 200 37.58 22.46 -18.76
C GLN A 200 37.49 21.09 -19.45
N LEU A 201 38.08 20.05 -18.87
CA LEU A 201 37.96 18.69 -19.39
C LEU A 201 36.52 18.18 -19.28
N ALA A 202 35.85 18.40 -18.16
CA ALA A 202 34.46 18.01 -17.98
C ALA A 202 33.52 18.74 -18.95
N ASP A 203 33.75 20.04 -19.18
CA ASP A 203 33.01 20.85 -20.14
C ASP A 203 33.25 20.35 -21.57
N ARG A 204 34.48 19.97 -21.92
CA ARG A 204 34.78 19.30 -23.21
C ARG A 204 34.06 17.96 -23.37
N VAL A 205 34.00 17.13 -22.33
CA VAL A 205 33.22 15.88 -22.38
C VAL A 205 31.74 16.16 -22.63
N LYS A 206 31.16 17.14 -21.93
CA LYS A 206 29.76 17.55 -22.15
C LYS A 206 29.53 18.09 -23.55
N GLN A 207 30.47 18.86 -24.09
CA GLN A 207 30.41 19.34 -25.46
C GLN A 207 30.43 18.16 -26.45
N ILE A 208 31.34 17.20 -26.27
CA ILE A 208 31.39 15.99 -27.11
C ILE A 208 30.08 15.20 -27.00
N GLN A 209 29.48 15.06 -25.80
CA GLN A 209 28.18 14.40 -25.63
C GLN A 209 27.06 15.10 -26.42
N ALA A 210 27.01 16.43 -26.38
CA ALA A 210 26.02 17.21 -27.12
C ALA A 210 26.23 17.11 -28.64
N GLU A 211 27.48 17.22 -29.10
CA GLU A 211 27.86 17.04 -30.50
C GLU A 211 27.51 15.65 -31.00
N LEU A 212 27.82 14.61 -30.22
CA LEU A 212 27.53 13.21 -30.52
C LEU A 212 26.02 12.95 -30.59
N GLY A 213 25.24 13.52 -29.67
CA GLY A 213 23.78 13.44 -29.70
C GLY A 213 23.19 14.06 -30.96
N ALA A 214 23.63 15.27 -31.32
CA ALA A 214 23.19 15.95 -32.54
C ALA A 214 23.63 15.20 -33.81
N GLN A 215 24.87 14.70 -33.84
CA GLN A 215 25.41 13.93 -34.94
C GLN A 215 24.67 12.61 -35.15
N ILE A 216 24.33 11.89 -34.08
CA ILE A 216 23.54 10.66 -34.19
C ILE A 216 22.15 10.99 -34.73
N ILE A 217 21.46 12.02 -34.23
CA ILE A 217 20.15 12.41 -34.76
C ILE A 217 20.24 12.74 -36.26
N ALA A 218 21.24 13.52 -36.68
CA ALA A 218 21.45 13.86 -38.09
C ALA A 218 21.74 12.62 -38.96
N ASP A 219 22.53 11.67 -38.46
CA ASP A 219 22.85 10.42 -39.16
C ASP A 219 21.61 9.53 -39.33
N TYR A 220 20.73 9.51 -38.33
CA TYR A 220 19.41 8.87 -38.46
C TYR A 220 18.53 9.63 -39.46
N GLU A 221 18.50 10.97 -39.43
CA GLU A 221 17.72 11.75 -40.40
C GLU A 221 18.17 11.46 -41.85
N GLU A 222 19.48 11.48 -42.11
CA GLU A 222 20.05 11.19 -43.43
C GLU A 222 19.74 9.75 -43.87
N ALA A 223 19.90 8.78 -42.96
CA ALA A 223 19.69 7.37 -43.24
C ALA A 223 18.23 7.03 -43.59
N PHE A 224 17.26 7.75 -43.03
CA PHE A 224 15.83 7.47 -43.19
C PHE A 224 15.09 8.46 -44.10
N GLN A 225 15.70 9.57 -44.52
CA GLN A 225 15.12 10.51 -45.51
C GLN A 225 15.71 10.35 -46.93
N GLY A 226 16.82 9.62 -47.10
CA GLY A 226 17.45 9.39 -48.40
C GLY A 226 16.67 8.46 -49.35
N ALA A 227 17.02 8.47 -50.64
CA ALA A 227 16.36 7.66 -51.68
C ALA A 227 16.42 6.12 -51.43
N GLY A 228 17.35 5.66 -50.57
CA GLY A 228 17.48 4.27 -50.13
C GLY A 228 16.63 3.88 -48.90
N ALA A 229 15.97 4.84 -48.25
CA ALA A 229 15.25 4.62 -46.98
C ALA A 229 14.14 3.55 -47.07
N LYS A 230 13.58 3.32 -48.27
CA LYS A 230 12.53 2.31 -48.50
C LYS A 230 13.02 0.85 -48.39
N TYR A 231 14.32 0.61 -48.58
CA TYR A 231 14.94 -0.73 -48.57
C TYR A 231 15.80 -0.98 -47.32
N GLY A 232 15.76 -0.07 -46.36
CA GLY A 232 16.61 -0.08 -45.17
C GLY A 232 17.90 0.71 -45.37
N PRO A 233 18.42 1.37 -44.33
CA PRO A 233 19.65 2.16 -44.45
C PRO A 233 20.84 1.26 -44.74
N SER A 234 21.79 1.72 -45.57
CA SER A 234 23.02 0.95 -45.88
C SER A 234 23.95 0.79 -44.66
N ASN A 235 23.81 1.67 -43.67
CA ASN A 235 24.72 1.77 -42.52
C ASN A 235 24.13 1.12 -41.26
N GLN A 236 23.41 0.00 -41.40
CA GLN A 236 22.64 -0.63 -40.30
C GLN A 236 23.49 -0.93 -39.06
N LYS A 237 24.72 -1.45 -39.26
CA LYS A 237 25.64 -1.74 -38.16
C LYS A 237 26.05 -0.48 -37.41
N GLN A 238 26.31 0.60 -38.13
CA GLN A 238 26.70 1.88 -37.54
C GLN A 238 25.56 2.51 -36.73
N LEU A 239 24.32 2.43 -37.24
CA LEU A 239 23.13 2.91 -36.53
C LEU A 239 22.83 2.05 -35.29
N HIS A 240 22.93 0.73 -35.41
CA HIS A 240 22.80 -0.17 -34.27
C HIS A 240 23.85 0.15 -33.18
N ASP A 241 25.11 0.38 -33.58
CA ASP A 241 26.16 0.77 -32.65
C ASP A 241 25.90 2.16 -32.02
N ALA A 242 25.25 3.07 -32.74
CA ALA A 242 24.81 4.37 -32.22
C ALA A 242 23.73 4.24 -31.14
N CYS A 243 22.87 3.20 -31.18
CA CYS A 243 21.90 2.94 -30.10
C CYS A 243 22.57 2.74 -28.74
N PHE A 244 23.74 2.08 -28.69
CA PHE A 244 24.47 1.90 -27.44
C PHE A 244 24.98 3.24 -26.89
N VAL A 245 25.48 4.11 -27.76
CA VAL A 245 25.89 5.47 -27.39
C VAL A 245 24.70 6.27 -26.86
N VAL A 246 23.53 6.21 -27.52
CA VAL A 246 22.31 6.92 -27.10
C VAL A 246 21.81 6.47 -25.72
N ASN A 247 22.01 5.19 -25.34
CA ASN A 247 21.66 4.71 -24.01
C ASN A 247 22.55 5.31 -22.90
N ILE A 248 23.80 5.70 -23.22
CA ILE A 248 24.76 6.31 -22.28
C ILE A 248 24.57 7.82 -22.19
N LEU A 249 24.13 8.45 -23.29
CA LEU A 249 23.81 9.87 -23.35
C LEU A 249 22.59 10.23 -22.49
N ASP A 250 22.32 11.53 -22.38
CA ASP A 250 21.14 12.04 -21.69
C ASP A 250 19.85 11.40 -22.26
N PRO A 251 18.94 10.87 -21.41
CA PRO A 251 17.65 10.32 -21.82
C PRO A 251 16.79 11.26 -22.68
N LYS A 252 17.08 12.57 -22.71
CA LYS A 252 16.47 13.52 -23.62
C LYS A 252 16.79 13.22 -25.09
N VAL A 253 18.05 12.91 -25.42
CA VAL A 253 18.48 12.61 -26.81
C VAL A 253 17.72 11.39 -27.34
N LYS A 254 17.61 10.35 -26.51
CA LYS A 254 16.81 9.16 -26.82
C LYS A 254 15.34 9.49 -27.09
N ARG A 255 14.73 10.34 -26.25
CA ARG A 255 13.33 10.78 -26.42
C ARG A 255 13.14 11.57 -27.71
N ASP A 256 14.05 12.50 -28.01
CA ASP A 256 13.96 13.34 -29.21
C ASP A 256 14.12 12.50 -30.49
N LEU A 257 15.09 11.59 -30.53
CA LEU A 257 15.30 10.65 -31.64
C LEU A 257 14.06 9.77 -31.88
N LEU A 258 13.51 9.16 -30.83
CA LEU A 258 12.35 8.29 -30.93
C LEU A 258 11.09 9.05 -31.32
N ASN A 259 10.86 10.24 -30.76
CA ASN A 259 9.73 11.08 -31.13
C ASN A 259 9.79 11.48 -32.61
N TRP A 260 10.97 11.86 -33.10
CA TRP A 260 11.18 12.14 -34.51
C TRP A 260 10.92 10.91 -35.38
N PHE A 261 11.48 9.76 -35.02
CA PHE A 261 11.35 8.53 -35.79
C PHE A 261 9.90 8.05 -35.87
N VAL A 262 9.18 8.04 -34.73
CA VAL A 262 7.76 7.67 -34.68
C VAL A 262 6.92 8.63 -35.54
N LYS A 263 7.19 9.93 -35.49
CA LYS A 263 6.52 10.91 -36.36
C LYS A 263 6.82 10.68 -37.84
N LEU A 264 8.05 10.30 -38.19
CA LEU A 264 8.41 9.96 -39.57
C LEU A 264 7.61 8.74 -40.06
N GLN A 265 7.54 7.67 -39.26
CA GLN A 265 6.79 6.47 -39.61
C GLN A 265 5.28 6.73 -39.73
N LEU A 266 4.72 7.61 -38.90
CA LEU A 266 3.29 7.97 -38.92
C LEU A 266 2.96 9.12 -39.87
N SER A 267 3.95 9.69 -40.58
CA SER A 267 3.71 10.81 -41.50
C SER A 267 2.77 10.43 -42.65
N GLU A 268 2.94 9.23 -43.22
CA GLU A 268 2.04 8.70 -44.26
C GLU A 268 0.61 8.52 -43.72
N TYR A 269 0.47 8.04 -42.48
CA TYR A 269 -0.83 7.89 -41.82
C TYR A 269 -1.58 9.22 -41.69
N VAL A 270 -0.88 10.29 -41.27
CA VAL A 270 -1.47 11.61 -41.10
C VAL A 270 -2.02 12.16 -42.43
N VAL A 271 -1.31 11.92 -43.54
CA VAL A 271 -1.76 12.35 -44.87
C VAL A 271 -2.91 11.49 -45.39
N LEU A 272 -2.81 10.16 -45.27
CA LEU A 272 -3.83 9.23 -45.76
C LEU A 272 -5.18 9.38 -45.05
N PHE A 273 -5.16 9.76 -43.77
CA PHE A 273 -6.35 9.88 -42.93
C PHE A 273 -6.60 11.31 -42.44
N ALA A 274 -6.18 12.30 -43.23
CA ALA A 274 -6.49 13.71 -43.03
C ALA A 274 -8.00 13.98 -43.13
N GLU A 275 -8.46 15.08 -42.55
CA GLU A 275 -9.89 15.42 -42.36
C GLU A 275 -10.70 15.49 -43.68
N ASP A 276 -10.04 15.80 -44.79
CA ASP A 276 -10.60 15.94 -46.14
C ASP A 276 -10.73 14.61 -46.88
N GLN A 277 -10.08 13.55 -46.41
CA GLN A 277 -10.05 12.26 -47.09
C GLN A 277 -11.27 11.41 -46.74
N ASP A 278 -11.89 10.79 -47.74
CA ASP A 278 -13.03 9.87 -47.56
C ASP A 278 -12.67 8.58 -46.80
N ALA A 279 -11.38 8.26 -46.68
CA ALA A 279 -10.89 7.15 -45.87
C ALA A 279 -10.92 7.45 -44.37
N SER A 280 -11.10 8.71 -43.99
CA SER A 280 -11.02 9.19 -42.61
C SER A 280 -12.31 9.04 -41.83
N TRP A 281 -13.43 8.80 -42.52
CA TRP A 281 -14.75 8.68 -41.92
C TRP A 281 -14.95 7.37 -41.14
N LEU A 282 -15.94 7.37 -40.24
CA LEU A 282 -16.21 6.28 -39.29
C LEU A 282 -16.55 4.94 -39.97
N ASP A 283 -17.10 4.97 -41.18
CA ASP A 283 -17.46 3.77 -41.96
C ASP A 283 -16.22 2.91 -42.29
N LYS A 284 -15.07 3.55 -42.44
CA LYS A 284 -13.79 2.92 -42.82
C LYS A 284 -12.77 2.92 -41.68
N ILE A 285 -13.22 3.02 -40.43
CA ILE A 285 -12.34 3.02 -39.25
C ILE A 285 -11.40 1.80 -39.22
N ASP A 286 -11.84 0.66 -39.75
CA ASP A 286 -11.03 -0.56 -39.90
C ASP A 286 -9.77 -0.36 -40.74
N ARG A 287 -9.80 0.56 -41.72
CA ARG A 287 -8.63 0.86 -42.54
C ARG A 287 -7.52 1.48 -41.71
N ARG A 288 -7.84 2.30 -40.70
CA ARG A 288 -6.86 2.88 -39.76
C ARG A 288 -6.17 1.76 -38.97
N TYR A 289 -6.95 0.83 -38.42
CA TYR A 289 -6.43 -0.29 -37.64
C TYR A 289 -5.67 -1.33 -38.49
N ALA A 290 -6.11 -1.56 -39.72
CA ALA A 290 -5.37 -2.41 -40.66
C ALA A 290 -4.06 -1.75 -41.11
N TRP A 291 -4.04 -0.43 -41.26
CA TRP A 291 -2.84 0.32 -41.62
C TRP A 291 -1.77 0.19 -40.55
N ILE A 292 -2.07 0.46 -39.27
CA ILE A 292 -1.08 0.35 -38.19
C ILE A 292 -0.59 -1.08 -38.00
N LYS A 293 -1.46 -2.09 -38.16
CA LYS A 293 -1.02 -3.50 -38.12
C LYS A 293 0.03 -3.80 -39.20
N ARG A 294 -0.19 -3.33 -40.44
CA ARG A 294 0.78 -3.47 -41.53
C ARG A 294 2.05 -2.68 -41.26
N ALA A 295 1.93 -1.42 -40.85
CA ALA A 295 3.07 -0.56 -40.53
C ALA A 295 3.96 -1.15 -39.41
N LEU A 296 3.36 -1.77 -38.38
CA LEU A 296 4.12 -2.44 -37.32
C LEU A 296 4.86 -3.68 -37.82
N VAL A 297 4.25 -4.49 -38.69
CA VAL A 297 4.92 -5.65 -39.30
C VAL A 297 6.05 -5.19 -40.23
N ASP A 298 5.79 -4.20 -41.08
CA ASP A 298 6.79 -3.61 -41.97
C ASP A 298 7.97 -3.01 -41.18
N PHE A 299 7.70 -2.40 -40.02
CA PHE A 299 8.72 -1.90 -39.12
C PHE A 299 9.56 -3.02 -38.50
N GLU A 300 8.92 -4.05 -37.95
CA GLU A 300 9.60 -5.19 -37.31
C GLU A 300 10.48 -5.94 -38.31
N GLU A 301 10.02 -6.11 -39.56
CA GLU A 301 10.79 -6.76 -40.62
C GLU A 301 11.98 -5.92 -41.12
N LYS A 302 11.82 -4.60 -41.28
CA LYS A 302 12.83 -3.73 -41.90
C LYS A 302 13.83 -3.12 -40.92
N PHE A 303 13.39 -2.84 -39.69
CA PHE A 303 14.13 -2.03 -38.73
C PHE A 303 14.23 -2.65 -37.34
N GLY A 304 13.55 -3.78 -37.08
CA GLY A 304 13.54 -4.43 -35.77
C GLY A 304 14.94 -4.81 -35.25
N HIS A 305 15.90 -5.08 -36.15
CA HIS A 305 17.28 -5.41 -35.79
C HIS A 305 18.19 -4.20 -35.52
N ILE A 306 17.75 -2.98 -35.87
CA ILE A 306 18.53 -1.75 -35.66
C ILE A 306 18.36 -1.23 -34.24
N PHE A 307 17.15 -1.37 -33.70
CA PHE A 307 16.80 -0.85 -32.37
C PHE A 307 16.87 -1.95 -31.31
N PRO A 308 17.41 -1.67 -30.11
CA PRO A 308 17.34 -2.59 -28.98
C PRO A 308 15.88 -2.93 -28.61
N PRO A 309 15.58 -4.18 -28.23
CA PRO A 309 14.22 -4.59 -27.85
C PRO A 309 13.67 -3.78 -26.66
N ASP A 310 14.55 -3.38 -25.72
CA ASP A 310 14.20 -2.57 -24.55
C ASP A 310 13.69 -1.17 -24.88
N TRP A 311 13.84 -0.73 -26.13
CA TRP A 311 13.31 0.55 -26.58
C TRP A 311 11.83 0.46 -26.95
N GLU A 312 11.26 -0.74 -27.11
CA GLU A 312 9.82 -0.96 -27.35
C GLU A 312 9.23 0.01 -28.41
N VAL A 313 9.97 0.21 -29.51
CA VAL A 313 9.63 1.21 -30.54
C VAL A 313 8.26 0.92 -31.18
N SER A 314 7.94 -0.35 -31.39
CA SER A 314 6.62 -0.80 -31.86
C SER A 314 5.49 -0.36 -30.93
N GLU A 315 5.69 -0.40 -29.62
CA GLU A 315 4.70 0.05 -28.64
C GLU A 315 4.54 1.57 -28.71
N ARG A 316 5.64 2.32 -28.77
CA ARG A 316 5.62 3.79 -28.91
C ARG A 316 4.92 4.26 -30.19
N MET A 317 5.15 3.57 -31.31
CA MET A 317 4.43 3.83 -32.57
C MET A 317 2.93 3.61 -32.40
N CYS A 318 2.54 2.54 -31.71
CA CYS A 318 1.15 2.22 -31.46
C CYS A 318 0.46 3.25 -30.54
N VAL A 319 1.15 3.69 -29.48
CA VAL A 319 0.68 4.74 -28.57
C VAL A 319 0.45 6.05 -29.31
N GLU A 320 1.44 6.52 -30.06
CA GLU A 320 1.33 7.78 -30.82
C GLU A 320 0.24 7.69 -31.89
N PHE A 321 0.12 6.55 -32.57
CA PHE A 321 -0.99 6.27 -33.48
C PHE A 321 -2.35 6.39 -32.76
N CYS A 322 -2.50 5.83 -31.56
CA CYS A 322 -3.76 5.93 -30.80
C CYS A 322 -4.08 7.39 -30.45
N HIS A 323 -3.10 8.20 -30.04
CA HIS A 323 -3.28 9.61 -29.73
C HIS A 323 -3.66 10.44 -30.97
N ILE A 324 -2.97 10.26 -32.10
CA ILE A 324 -3.30 10.92 -33.36
C ILE A 324 -4.71 10.51 -33.80
N THR A 325 -5.01 9.21 -33.78
CA THR A 325 -6.32 8.68 -34.19
C THR A 325 -7.44 9.25 -33.34
N ARG A 326 -7.29 9.29 -32.01
CA ARG A 326 -8.26 9.92 -31.10
C ARG A 326 -8.50 11.38 -31.47
N LYS A 327 -7.44 12.15 -31.69
CA LYS A 327 -7.53 13.57 -32.02
C LYS A 327 -8.24 13.79 -33.36
N GLU A 328 -7.84 13.06 -34.41
CA GLU A 328 -8.42 13.20 -35.74
C GLU A 328 -9.87 12.70 -35.80
N LEU A 329 -10.21 11.59 -35.14
CA LEU A 329 -11.60 11.13 -35.03
C LEU A 329 -12.47 12.15 -34.30
N SER A 330 -11.97 12.74 -33.20
CA SER A 330 -12.72 13.78 -32.46
C SER A 330 -13.07 14.97 -33.37
N LYS A 331 -12.11 15.44 -34.18
CA LYS A 331 -12.36 16.55 -35.11
C LYS A 331 -13.33 16.18 -36.23
N VAL A 332 -13.14 15.01 -36.85
CA VAL A 332 -13.98 14.53 -37.96
C VAL A 332 -15.43 14.35 -37.49
N MET A 333 -15.63 13.78 -36.30
CA MET A 333 -16.95 13.63 -35.69
C MET A 333 -17.59 14.96 -35.29
N GLN A 334 -16.80 15.92 -34.81
CA GLN A 334 -17.30 17.25 -34.47
C GLN A 334 -17.78 18.02 -35.72
N ARG A 335 -17.06 17.91 -36.84
CA ARG A 335 -17.40 18.59 -38.10
C ARG A 335 -18.63 18.00 -38.79
N ARG A 336 -18.76 16.67 -38.81
CA ARG A 336 -19.87 15.96 -39.47
C ARG A 336 -20.87 15.38 -38.47
N ARG A 337 -21.15 16.09 -37.37
CA ARG A 337 -22.01 15.59 -36.28
C ARG A 337 -23.41 15.15 -36.74
N LEU A 338 -23.98 15.84 -37.73
CA LEU A 338 -25.33 15.55 -38.24
C LEU A 338 -25.41 14.28 -39.09
N GLU A 339 -24.28 13.80 -39.63
CA GLU A 339 -24.22 12.58 -40.45
C GLU A 339 -24.03 11.30 -39.60
N ILE A 340 -23.90 11.44 -38.28
CA ILE A 340 -23.67 10.32 -37.36
C ILE A 340 -25.00 9.67 -37.00
N ASP A 341 -25.23 8.47 -37.53
CA ASP A 341 -26.29 7.57 -37.07
C ASP A 341 -25.80 6.65 -35.93
N VAL A 342 -26.72 6.17 -35.11
CA VAL A 342 -26.51 5.25 -33.99
C VAL A 342 -25.83 3.97 -34.47
N LYS A 343 -26.25 3.41 -35.61
CA LYS A 343 -25.64 2.19 -36.16
C LYS A 343 -24.18 2.41 -36.52
N LEU A 344 -23.87 3.56 -37.14
CA LEU A 344 -22.51 3.93 -37.52
C LEU A 344 -21.64 4.18 -36.28
N LEU A 345 -22.18 4.85 -35.26
CA LEU A 345 -21.50 5.11 -34.00
C LEU A 345 -21.19 3.81 -33.25
N LEU A 346 -22.17 2.92 -33.09
CA LEU A 346 -21.98 1.62 -32.44
C LEU A 346 -21.00 0.73 -33.22
N PHE A 347 -21.06 0.75 -34.55
CA PHE A 347 -20.08 0.06 -35.39
C PHE A 347 -18.66 0.56 -35.11
N ALA A 348 -18.45 1.88 -35.11
CA ALA A 348 -17.13 2.47 -34.88
C ALA A 348 -16.59 2.16 -33.47
N ILE A 349 -17.43 2.26 -32.43
CA ILE A 349 -17.01 1.97 -31.06
C ILE A 349 -16.65 0.49 -30.90
N GLN A 350 -17.46 -0.43 -31.45
CA GLN A 350 -17.17 -1.86 -31.37
C GLN A 350 -15.83 -2.21 -32.04
N ARG A 351 -15.55 -1.64 -33.22
CA ARG A 351 -14.27 -1.88 -33.92
C ARG A 351 -13.09 -1.28 -33.16
N THR A 352 -13.27 -0.10 -32.57
CA THR A 352 -12.26 0.54 -31.72
C THR A 352 -11.95 -0.28 -30.47
N SER A 353 -12.97 -0.71 -29.75
CA SER A 353 -12.83 -1.52 -28.53
C SER A 353 -12.14 -2.85 -28.81
N ASN A 354 -12.51 -3.52 -29.91
CA ASN A 354 -11.84 -4.76 -30.34
C ASN A 354 -10.35 -4.53 -30.67
N PHE A 355 -10.01 -3.38 -31.24
CA PHE A 355 -8.63 -3.01 -31.54
C PHE A 355 -7.82 -2.68 -30.28
N GLU A 356 -8.38 -1.89 -29.36
CA GLU A 356 -7.76 -1.60 -28.05
C GLU A 356 -7.51 -2.89 -27.26
N ALA A 357 -8.47 -3.82 -27.25
CA ALA A 357 -8.31 -5.13 -26.63
C ALA A 357 -7.21 -5.98 -27.28
N LEU A 358 -7.02 -5.87 -28.59
CA LEU A 358 -5.94 -6.57 -29.31
C LEU A 358 -4.57 -6.01 -28.94
N ILE A 359 -4.44 -4.68 -28.87
CA ILE A 359 -3.18 -4.02 -28.46
C ILE A 359 -2.86 -4.31 -27.01
N ALA A 360 -3.86 -4.26 -26.13
CA ALA A 360 -3.71 -4.61 -24.72
C ALA A 360 -3.20 -6.04 -24.49
N LYS A 361 -3.46 -6.96 -25.43
CA LYS A 361 -2.90 -8.33 -25.40
C LYS A 361 -1.49 -8.41 -25.99
N ARG A 362 -1.16 -7.54 -26.95
CA ARG A 362 0.14 -7.56 -27.66
C ARG A 362 1.23 -6.82 -26.88
N PHE A 363 0.89 -5.75 -26.19
CA PHE A 363 1.84 -4.84 -25.54
C PHE A 363 1.66 -4.80 -24.03
N THR A 364 2.76 -4.63 -23.32
CA THR A 364 2.83 -4.64 -21.86
C THR A 364 2.35 -3.31 -21.26
N GLY A 365 2.46 -2.21 -22.01
CA GLY A 365 2.10 -0.87 -21.56
C GLY A 365 3.21 -0.16 -20.78
N VAL A 366 4.44 -0.69 -20.83
CA VAL A 366 5.62 -0.14 -20.16
C VAL A 366 6.01 1.23 -20.72
N THR A 367 5.62 1.54 -21.97
CA THR A 367 5.86 2.88 -22.54
C THR A 367 4.88 3.94 -22.04
N MET A 368 3.72 3.53 -21.50
CA MET A 368 2.67 4.40 -20.97
C MET A 368 2.77 4.56 -19.45
N GLN A 369 3.31 3.56 -18.77
CA GLN A 369 3.56 3.59 -17.34
C GLN A 369 4.95 4.18 -17.08
N LYS A 370 5.05 5.26 -16.29
CA LYS A 370 6.34 5.66 -15.72
C LYS A 370 6.94 4.43 -15.00
N PRO A 371 8.24 4.14 -15.16
CA PRO A 371 8.82 2.89 -14.68
C PRO A 371 8.50 2.70 -13.19
N PRO A 372 7.90 1.57 -12.80
CA PRO A 372 7.74 1.23 -11.40
C PRO A 372 9.11 0.94 -10.81
N VAL A 373 9.36 1.51 -9.63
CA VAL A 373 10.52 1.15 -8.82
C VAL A 373 10.30 -0.30 -8.34
N ASN A 374 11.17 -1.20 -8.81
CA ASN A 374 11.37 -2.62 -8.44
C ASN A 374 10.85 -3.68 -9.44
N PRO A 375 11.74 -4.51 -10.03
CA PRO A 375 11.35 -5.69 -10.79
C PRO A 375 11.24 -6.92 -9.88
N ALA A 376 10.14 -7.67 -9.99
CA ALA A 376 10.03 -9.05 -9.52
C ALA A 376 9.58 -9.95 -10.69
N PRO A 377 10.08 -11.19 -10.78
CA PRO A 377 10.12 -11.94 -12.03
C PRO A 377 8.81 -12.66 -12.37
N ALA A 378 8.54 -12.71 -13.68
CA ALA A 378 7.41 -13.37 -14.30
C ALA A 378 7.41 -14.90 -14.09
N ALA A 379 6.23 -15.47 -13.87
CA ALA A 379 5.98 -16.90 -13.99
C ALA A 379 4.81 -17.15 -14.96
N THR A 380 5.15 -17.81 -16.06
CA THR A 380 4.31 -18.54 -17.02
C THR A 380 3.34 -19.50 -16.35
N THR A 381 2.10 -19.61 -16.85
CA THR A 381 1.46 -20.94 -17.05
C THR A 381 0.22 -20.87 -17.94
N LYS A 382 0.05 -21.99 -18.66
CA LYS A 382 -0.82 -22.24 -19.80
C LYS A 382 -2.25 -22.60 -19.36
N ALA A 383 -3.18 -22.39 -20.29
CA ALA A 383 -4.51 -22.96 -20.31
C ALA A 383 -4.51 -24.50 -20.28
N ALA A 384 -5.51 -25.08 -19.61
CA ALA A 384 -6.02 -26.42 -19.87
C ALA A 384 -7.52 -26.47 -19.53
N VAL A 385 -8.27 -27.11 -20.43
CA VAL A 385 -9.70 -27.43 -20.43
C VAL A 385 -9.92 -28.77 -19.70
N ILE A 386 -11.10 -29.03 -19.12
CA ILE A 386 -11.95 -30.24 -19.27
C ILE A 386 -12.99 -30.42 -18.12
N SER A 387 -14.27 -30.47 -18.56
CA SER A 387 -15.48 -31.25 -18.15
C SER A 387 -15.97 -31.28 -16.69
N GLU A 388 -17.20 -30.80 -16.45
CA GLU A 388 -18.48 -31.56 -16.34
C GLU A 388 -18.66 -32.38 -15.05
N THR A 389 -19.69 -32.04 -14.28
CA THR A 389 -20.75 -32.97 -13.84
C THR A 389 -21.96 -32.13 -13.42
N GLY A 390 -23.13 -32.44 -13.98
CA GLY A 390 -24.39 -31.78 -13.65
C GLY A 390 -25.07 -32.40 -12.44
N ASN A 391 -26.06 -31.68 -11.90
CA ASN A 391 -27.24 -32.30 -11.33
C ASN A 391 -28.48 -31.42 -11.62
N PRO A 392 -29.66 -32.05 -11.73
CA PRO A 392 -30.76 -31.58 -12.55
C PRO A 392 -32.00 -31.34 -11.70
N PHE A 393 -32.15 -30.15 -11.13
CA PHE A 393 -33.43 -29.61 -10.65
C PHE A 393 -33.18 -28.17 -10.20
N GLU A 394 -33.64 -27.18 -10.95
CA GLU A 394 -34.03 -25.90 -10.36
C GLU A 394 -34.94 -25.14 -11.33
N GLU A 395 -36.13 -24.84 -10.81
CA GLU A 395 -37.25 -24.25 -11.50
C GLU A 395 -36.97 -22.79 -11.85
N SER A 396 -37.50 -22.41 -13.01
CA SER A 396 -37.40 -21.10 -13.65
C SER A 396 -37.92 -19.95 -12.77
N SER A 397 -37.03 -19.05 -12.35
CA SER A 397 -37.40 -17.69 -11.95
C SER A 397 -37.36 -16.76 -13.18
N THR A 398 -38.43 -16.01 -13.38
CA THR A 398 -38.67 -15.10 -14.51
C THR A 398 -38.04 -13.70 -14.30
N ASN A 399 -36.99 -13.59 -13.47
CA ASN A 399 -36.29 -12.34 -13.18
C ASN A 399 -35.08 -12.15 -14.12
N PRO A 400 -35.08 -11.13 -15.02
CA PRO A 400 -33.95 -10.90 -15.92
C PRO A 400 -32.64 -10.51 -15.21
N PHE A 401 -32.67 -10.11 -13.94
CA PHE A 401 -31.51 -9.60 -13.20
C PHE A 401 -30.99 -10.56 -12.12
N GLU A 402 -31.67 -11.68 -11.87
CA GLU A 402 -31.18 -12.73 -10.98
C GLU A 402 -30.01 -13.48 -11.64
N GLN A 403 -28.91 -13.62 -10.91
CA GLN A 403 -27.87 -14.60 -11.20
C GLN A 403 -28.24 -15.91 -10.47
N PRO A 404 -28.07 -17.09 -11.08
CA PRO A 404 -28.27 -18.35 -10.37
C PRO A 404 -27.27 -18.45 -9.20
N GLY A 405 -27.80 -18.64 -7.99
CA GLY A 405 -27.16 -18.98 -6.72
C GLY A 405 -25.65 -18.75 -6.54
N GLU A 406 -25.27 -17.68 -5.83
CA GLU A 406 -24.02 -17.64 -5.08
C GLU A 406 -24.27 -17.97 -3.60
N ASP A 407 -23.93 -19.21 -3.22
CA ASP A 407 -23.86 -19.63 -1.83
C ASP A 407 -22.83 -18.81 -1.05
N LYS A 408 -23.27 -18.20 0.05
CA LYS A 408 -22.38 -17.63 1.06
C LYS A 408 -21.59 -18.74 1.74
N SER A 409 -20.33 -18.90 1.38
CA SER A 409 -19.31 -19.52 2.24
C SER A 409 -17.90 -19.00 1.97
N GLN A 410 -17.38 -18.29 2.98
CA GLN A 410 -15.97 -18.11 3.37
C GLN A 410 -15.01 -17.35 2.44
N ALA A 411 -14.81 -16.08 2.81
CA ALA A 411 -13.52 -15.43 3.03
C ALA A 411 -12.30 -15.96 2.25
N GLY A 412 -12.05 -15.31 1.11
CA GLY A 412 -10.76 -15.31 0.42
C GLY A 412 -10.71 -14.12 -0.53
N ALA A 413 -10.25 -12.97 -0.03
CA ALA A 413 -10.13 -11.74 -0.78
C ALA A 413 -9.30 -11.94 -2.07
N LYS A 414 -9.98 -12.05 -3.22
CA LYS A 414 -9.40 -11.75 -4.53
C LYS A 414 -9.84 -10.35 -4.93
N ASN A 415 -9.17 -9.35 -4.36
CA ASN A 415 -9.04 -8.04 -5.00
C ASN A 415 -8.03 -8.16 -6.15
N THR A 416 -8.42 -8.79 -7.25
CA THR A 416 -7.88 -8.37 -8.55
C THR A 416 -8.81 -7.26 -9.01
N ALA A 417 -8.53 -6.04 -8.57
CA ALA A 417 -8.96 -4.88 -9.33
C ALA A 417 -8.46 -5.12 -10.75
N ASP A 418 -9.37 -5.24 -11.72
CA ASP A 418 -9.03 -5.20 -13.14
C ASP A 418 -8.10 -3.99 -13.32
N ILE A 419 -6.81 -4.24 -13.49
CA ILE A 419 -5.90 -3.20 -13.96
C ILE A 419 -6.38 -2.97 -15.39
N ALA A 420 -7.29 -1.99 -15.55
CA ALA A 420 -7.74 -1.52 -16.83
C ALA A 420 -6.50 -1.37 -17.69
N SER A 421 -6.44 -2.14 -18.79
CA SER A 421 -5.23 -2.20 -19.60
C SER A 421 -4.85 -0.77 -20.00
N PRO A 422 -3.56 -0.39 -20.00
CA PRO A 422 -3.14 0.99 -20.30
C PRO A 422 -3.64 1.51 -21.66
N PHE A 423 -4.02 0.59 -22.54
CA PHE A 423 -4.56 0.83 -23.88
C PHE A 423 -6.09 0.91 -23.95
N ALA A 424 -6.82 0.45 -22.93
CA ALA A 424 -8.27 0.57 -22.89
C ALA A 424 -8.67 2.05 -22.75
N GLY A 425 -9.49 2.54 -23.67
CA GLY A 425 -10.03 3.88 -23.61
C GLY A 425 -9.15 4.98 -24.22
N ILE A 426 -7.95 4.70 -24.76
CA ILE A 426 -7.11 5.74 -25.37
C ILE A 426 -7.83 6.40 -26.55
N ILE A 427 -8.44 5.59 -27.43
CA ILE A 427 -9.22 6.05 -28.59
C ILE A 427 -10.69 6.14 -28.20
N SER A 428 -11.24 5.15 -27.47
CA SER A 428 -12.67 5.06 -27.19
C SER A 428 -13.25 6.29 -26.47
N GLN A 429 -12.43 7.03 -25.70
CA GLN A 429 -12.81 8.32 -25.10
C GLN A 429 -13.27 9.38 -26.12
N CYS A 430 -12.89 9.31 -27.40
CA CYS A 430 -13.34 10.28 -28.41
C CYS A 430 -14.84 10.16 -28.74
N PHE A 431 -15.46 9.02 -28.46
CA PHE A 431 -16.87 8.79 -28.76
C PHE A 431 -17.82 9.30 -27.66
N GLU A 432 -17.34 9.51 -26.43
CA GLU A 432 -18.17 9.90 -25.29
C GLU A 432 -19.02 11.16 -25.53
N PRO A 433 -18.50 12.25 -26.12
CA PRO A 433 -19.29 13.45 -26.39
C PRO A 433 -20.45 13.24 -27.38
N HIS A 434 -20.38 12.16 -28.16
CA HIS A 434 -21.35 11.81 -29.20
C HIS A 434 -22.31 10.69 -28.77
N LEU A 435 -22.15 10.13 -27.56
CA LEU A 435 -23.05 9.10 -27.03
C LEU A 435 -24.46 9.64 -26.73
N ASN A 436 -24.67 10.96 -26.73
CA ASN A 436 -26.01 11.52 -26.69
C ASN A 436 -26.90 11.06 -27.85
N ILE A 437 -26.34 10.84 -29.05
CA ILE A 437 -27.07 10.31 -30.20
C ILE A 437 -27.61 8.90 -29.90
N TYR A 438 -26.82 8.08 -29.21
CA TYR A 438 -27.26 6.78 -28.74
C TYR A 438 -28.37 6.91 -27.69
N ILE A 439 -28.23 7.81 -26.71
CA ILE A 439 -29.23 8.02 -25.66
C ILE A 439 -30.56 8.54 -26.24
N GLU A 440 -30.53 9.50 -27.17
CA GLU A 440 -31.71 10.00 -27.88
C GLU A 440 -32.41 8.90 -28.70
N SER A 441 -31.63 7.98 -29.26
CA SER A 441 -32.20 6.79 -29.90
C SER A 441 -32.85 5.85 -28.88
N GLN A 442 -32.22 5.59 -27.74
CA GLN A 442 -32.83 4.76 -26.70
C GLN A 442 -34.09 5.41 -26.12
N ASP A 443 -34.11 6.73 -25.97
CA ASP A 443 -35.30 7.49 -25.57
C ASP A 443 -36.45 7.27 -26.57
N ARG A 444 -36.20 7.38 -27.88
CA ARG A 444 -37.22 7.10 -28.91
C ARG A 444 -37.72 5.66 -28.90
N ASN A 445 -36.81 4.68 -28.78
CA ASN A 445 -37.20 3.26 -28.71
C ASN A 445 -38.06 2.97 -27.47
N LEU A 446 -37.72 3.59 -26.32
CA LEU A 446 -38.51 3.44 -25.10
C LEU A 446 -39.88 4.13 -25.19
N ALA A 447 -39.97 5.30 -25.84
CA ALA A 447 -41.25 5.96 -26.09
C ALA A 447 -42.17 5.10 -26.96
N GLU A 448 -41.63 4.49 -28.02
CA GLU A 448 -42.37 3.58 -28.90
C GLU A 448 -42.83 2.32 -28.15
N LEU A 449 -41.95 1.74 -27.33
CA LEU A 449 -42.24 0.57 -26.51
C LEU A 449 -43.34 0.84 -25.47
N ILE A 450 -43.33 1.99 -24.80
CA ILE A 450 -44.40 2.41 -23.87
C ILE A 450 -45.71 2.67 -24.61
N SER A 451 -45.67 3.27 -25.81
CA SER A 451 -46.87 3.52 -26.62
C SER A 451 -47.51 2.21 -27.08
N ARG A 452 -46.68 1.26 -27.54
CA ARG A 452 -47.11 -0.08 -27.91
C ARG A 452 -47.76 -0.81 -26.73
N PHE A 453 -47.18 -0.74 -25.53
CA PHE A 453 -47.79 -1.36 -24.35
C PHE A 453 -49.14 -0.74 -23.98
N GLN A 454 -49.33 0.57 -24.19
CA GLN A 454 -50.64 1.21 -24.00
C GLN A 454 -51.67 0.70 -25.01
N GLU A 455 -51.29 0.59 -26.28
CA GLU A 455 -52.14 0.04 -27.34
C GLU A 455 -52.48 -1.43 -27.09
N ASP A 456 -51.51 -2.25 -26.69
CA ASP A 456 -51.70 -3.67 -26.38
C ASP A 456 -52.70 -3.85 -25.21
N ILE A 457 -52.60 -3.04 -24.16
CA ILE A 457 -53.53 -3.08 -23.02
C ILE A 457 -54.92 -2.54 -23.41
N HIS A 458 -54.99 -1.56 -24.29
CA HIS A 458 -56.27 -1.00 -24.77
C HIS A 458 -57.01 -1.95 -25.73
N THR A 459 -56.28 -2.69 -26.56
CA THR A 459 -56.84 -3.57 -27.61
C THR A 459 -57.13 -4.99 -27.12
N HIS A 460 -56.26 -5.57 -26.29
CA HIS A 460 -56.41 -6.93 -25.78
C HIS A 460 -57.06 -7.00 -24.39
N GLY A 461 -57.25 -5.86 -23.72
CA GLY A 461 -57.64 -5.82 -22.30
C GLY A 461 -56.51 -6.32 -21.40
N THR A 462 -56.74 -6.36 -20.09
CA THR A 462 -55.78 -7.03 -19.20
C THR A 462 -55.86 -8.54 -19.38
N PRO A 463 -54.73 -9.27 -19.45
CA PRO A 463 -54.73 -10.70 -19.75
C PRO A 463 -55.65 -11.44 -18.76
N ARG A 464 -56.60 -12.21 -19.29
CA ARG A 464 -57.25 -13.29 -18.53
C ARG A 464 -56.21 -14.39 -18.33
N MET A 465 -55.89 -14.71 -17.08
CA MET A 465 -54.96 -15.78 -16.76
C MET A 465 -55.73 -17.08 -16.47
N ASP A 466 -56.10 -17.79 -17.54
CA ASP A 466 -56.65 -19.16 -17.46
C ASP A 466 -55.54 -20.24 -17.55
N GLY A 467 -54.31 -19.97 -17.08
CA GLY A 467 -53.15 -20.84 -17.28
C GLY A 467 -52.31 -21.12 -16.03
N GLU A 468 -51.84 -22.37 -15.88
CA GLU A 468 -51.06 -22.96 -14.79
C GLU A 468 -49.68 -22.31 -14.49
N GLU A 469 -49.36 -21.16 -15.09
CA GLU A 469 -48.11 -20.41 -14.84
C GLU A 469 -48.36 -19.27 -13.82
N ASN A 470 -48.03 -19.54 -12.56
CA ASN A 470 -48.27 -18.73 -11.36
C ASN A 470 -47.47 -17.39 -11.29
N SER A 471 -47.48 -16.54 -12.32
CA SER A 471 -46.98 -15.15 -12.19
C SER A 471 -48.05 -14.15 -12.60
N ASN A 472 -48.67 -13.50 -11.61
CA ASN A 472 -49.72 -12.49 -11.81
C ASN A 472 -49.18 -11.13 -12.29
N VAL A 473 -48.10 -11.14 -13.07
CA VAL A 473 -47.35 -9.96 -13.54
C VAL A 473 -47.59 -9.75 -15.03
N LEU A 474 -47.80 -8.50 -15.43
CA LEU A 474 -47.96 -8.12 -16.84
C LEU A 474 -46.67 -8.41 -17.63
N PRO A 475 -46.74 -9.12 -18.78
CA PRO A 475 -45.59 -9.37 -19.65
C PRO A 475 -44.85 -8.08 -20.09
N SER A 476 -45.58 -6.96 -20.18
CA SER A 476 -45.01 -5.66 -20.52
C SER A 476 -43.96 -5.15 -19.53
N CYS A 477 -44.05 -5.48 -18.23
CA CYS A 477 -43.01 -5.10 -17.26
C CYS A 477 -41.74 -5.94 -17.49
N ALA A 478 -41.88 -7.24 -17.76
CA ALA A 478 -40.72 -8.10 -18.05
C ALA A 478 -39.96 -7.64 -19.30
N ASP A 479 -40.66 -7.33 -20.39
CA ASP A 479 -40.05 -6.82 -21.63
C ASP A 479 -39.34 -5.47 -21.44
N LEU A 480 -39.91 -4.55 -20.64
CA LEU A 480 -39.29 -3.27 -20.30
C LEU A 480 -37.94 -3.47 -19.58
N PHE A 481 -37.91 -4.34 -18.58
CA PHE A 481 -36.73 -4.59 -17.77
C PHE A 481 -35.64 -5.39 -18.51
N VAL A 482 -36.02 -6.31 -19.40
CA VAL A 482 -35.10 -6.96 -20.35
C VAL A 482 -34.46 -5.91 -21.27
N PHE A 483 -35.25 -4.95 -21.77
CA PHE A 483 -34.73 -3.86 -22.60
C PHE A 483 -33.77 -2.95 -21.82
N TYR A 484 -34.09 -2.59 -20.57
CA TYR A 484 -33.18 -1.85 -19.69
C TYR A 484 -31.87 -2.59 -19.43
N LYS A 485 -31.93 -3.90 -19.14
CA LYS A 485 -30.73 -4.73 -18.98
C LYS A 485 -29.85 -4.66 -20.23
N LYS A 486 -30.44 -4.81 -21.42
CA LYS A 486 -29.71 -4.75 -22.69
C LYS A 486 -29.06 -3.39 -22.92
N CYS A 487 -29.79 -2.30 -22.69
CA CYS A 487 -29.27 -0.93 -22.84
C CYS A 487 -28.16 -0.63 -21.83
N MET A 488 -28.32 -1.06 -20.59
CA MET A 488 -27.32 -0.88 -19.54
C MET A 488 -26.02 -1.62 -19.87
N VAL A 489 -26.11 -2.91 -20.25
CA VAL A 489 -24.92 -3.71 -20.63
C VAL A 489 -24.22 -3.06 -21.80
N GLN A 490 -24.95 -2.68 -22.85
CA GLN A 490 -24.38 -1.99 -24.01
C GLN A 490 -23.71 -0.67 -23.61
N CYS A 491 -24.41 0.22 -22.91
CA CYS A 491 -23.85 1.52 -22.52
C CYS A 491 -22.63 1.38 -21.61
N SER A 492 -22.62 0.42 -20.68
CA SER A 492 -21.48 0.18 -19.79
C SER A 492 -20.22 -0.28 -20.52
N GLN A 493 -20.35 -0.92 -21.69
CA GLN A 493 -19.23 -1.28 -22.56
C GLN A 493 -18.70 -0.07 -23.35
N LEU A 494 -19.54 0.95 -23.57
CA LEU A 494 -19.18 2.15 -24.35
C LEU A 494 -18.60 3.25 -23.46
N SER A 495 -19.16 3.47 -22.27
CA SER A 495 -18.67 4.44 -21.28
C SER A 495 -19.21 4.14 -19.88
N THR A 496 -18.38 4.41 -18.86
CA THR A 496 -18.74 4.35 -17.43
C THR A 496 -18.95 5.73 -16.80
N GLY A 497 -18.89 6.78 -17.63
CA GLY A 497 -18.97 8.19 -17.21
C GLY A 497 -20.36 8.80 -17.35
N GLN A 498 -20.40 10.08 -17.74
CA GLN A 498 -21.62 10.88 -17.89
C GLN A 498 -22.72 10.23 -18.76
N PRO A 499 -22.43 9.56 -19.89
CA PRO A 499 -23.45 8.93 -20.72
C PRO A 499 -24.28 7.87 -19.99
N LEU A 500 -23.68 7.15 -19.04
CA LEU A 500 -24.38 6.14 -18.24
C LEU A 500 -25.37 6.79 -17.24
N ILE A 501 -25.04 7.99 -16.75
CA ILE A 501 -25.94 8.80 -15.92
C ILE A 501 -27.09 9.36 -16.75
N ASP A 502 -26.82 9.81 -17.97
CA ASP A 502 -27.89 10.32 -18.83
C ASP A 502 -28.82 9.19 -19.31
N LEU A 503 -28.30 7.97 -19.49
CA LEU A 503 -29.12 6.77 -19.68
C LEU A 503 -29.99 6.45 -18.45
N SER A 504 -29.45 6.56 -17.23
CA SER A 504 -30.24 6.30 -16.02
C SER A 504 -31.38 7.30 -15.84
N LYS A 505 -31.19 8.57 -16.20
CA LYS A 505 -32.28 9.56 -16.25
C LYS A 505 -33.36 9.19 -17.28
N THR A 506 -32.98 8.63 -18.42
CA THR A 506 -33.92 8.12 -19.41
C THR A 506 -34.73 6.95 -18.83
N PHE A 507 -34.09 6.02 -18.12
CA PHE A 507 -34.82 4.95 -17.40
C PHE A 507 -35.79 5.51 -16.35
N GLN A 508 -35.35 6.48 -15.53
CA GLN A 508 -36.22 7.15 -14.56
C GLN A 508 -37.47 7.75 -15.23
N LYS A 509 -37.30 8.47 -16.34
CA LYS A 509 -38.40 9.06 -17.11
C LYS A 509 -39.43 8.01 -17.55
N TYR A 510 -38.98 6.88 -18.10
CA TYR A 510 -39.89 5.84 -18.59
C TYR A 510 -40.47 4.93 -17.51
N LEU A 511 -39.79 4.75 -16.37
CA LEU A 511 -40.38 4.13 -15.19
C LEU A 511 -41.55 4.96 -14.65
N LYS A 512 -41.39 6.30 -14.59
CA LYS A 512 -42.49 7.21 -14.22
C LYS A 512 -43.64 7.14 -15.21
N GLU A 513 -43.33 7.13 -16.50
CA GLU A 513 -44.35 7.04 -17.55
C GLU A 513 -45.08 5.69 -17.51
N TYR A 514 -44.38 4.61 -17.22
CA TYR A 514 -44.97 3.28 -17.02
C TYR A 514 -45.91 3.27 -15.80
N ALA A 515 -45.46 3.80 -14.65
CA ALA A 515 -46.29 3.89 -13.45
C ALA A 515 -47.56 4.73 -13.69
N HIS A 516 -47.46 5.85 -14.39
CA HIS A 516 -48.60 6.75 -14.64
C HIS A 516 -49.53 6.29 -15.76
N ARG A 517 -49.01 6.03 -16.96
CA ARG A 517 -49.84 5.74 -18.14
C ARG A 517 -50.25 4.28 -18.26
N ILE A 518 -49.51 3.37 -17.63
CA ILE A 518 -49.81 1.94 -17.71
C ILE A 518 -50.44 1.45 -16.43
N LEU A 519 -49.87 1.73 -15.26
CA LEU A 519 -50.44 1.22 -14.01
C LEU A 519 -51.61 2.08 -13.52
N LEU A 520 -51.38 3.36 -13.22
CA LEU A 520 -52.42 4.24 -12.65
C LEU A 520 -53.58 4.51 -13.63
N ALA A 521 -53.31 4.73 -14.92
CA ALA A 521 -54.36 5.00 -15.90
C ALA A 521 -55.31 3.81 -16.13
N ASN A 522 -54.85 2.59 -15.83
CA ASN A 522 -55.63 1.36 -15.94
C ASN A 522 -56.30 0.93 -14.61
N LEU A 523 -56.15 1.71 -13.54
CA LEU A 523 -56.92 1.50 -12.32
C LEU A 523 -58.38 1.95 -12.52
N PRO A 524 -59.37 1.16 -12.06
CA PRO A 524 -60.76 1.58 -12.07
C PRO A 524 -60.93 2.90 -11.29
N LYS A 525 -61.49 3.93 -11.93
CA LYS A 525 -61.81 5.19 -11.23
C LYS A 525 -63.08 4.98 -10.43
N VAL A 526 -62.97 5.04 -9.10
CA VAL A 526 -64.12 5.16 -8.21
C VAL A 526 -64.74 6.54 -8.43
N SER A 527 -65.83 6.62 -9.18
CA SER A 527 -66.59 7.86 -9.36
C SER A 527 -67.21 8.27 -8.03
N LYS A 528 -66.54 9.17 -7.28
CA LYS A 528 -67.22 10.07 -6.36
C LYS A 528 -67.86 11.16 -7.21
N GLU A 529 -69.12 10.99 -7.61
CA GLU A 529 -69.87 12.08 -8.23
C GLU A 529 -70.02 13.23 -7.22
N SER A 530 -69.20 14.26 -7.40
CA SER A 530 -69.50 15.62 -6.94
C SER A 530 -70.76 16.09 -7.66
N VAL A 531 -71.81 16.33 -6.89
CA VAL A 531 -73.07 16.94 -7.32
C VAL A 531 -72.78 18.31 -7.98
N ASN A 532 -72.76 18.35 -9.32
CA ASN A 532 -72.87 19.58 -10.09
C ASN A 532 -74.25 19.60 -10.77
N MET A 533 -75.13 20.40 -10.18
CA MET A 533 -76.52 20.55 -10.54
C MET A 533 -76.67 21.52 -11.72
N SER A 534 -76.90 21.01 -12.93
CA SER A 534 -77.41 21.84 -14.03
C SER A 534 -78.04 21.01 -15.14
N SER A 535 -79.31 20.59 -14.95
CA SER A 535 -80.37 20.67 -15.95
C SER A 535 -81.63 19.91 -15.48
N ALA A 536 -82.78 20.57 -15.59
CA ALA A 536 -84.08 20.10 -15.09
C ALA A 536 -84.71 18.94 -15.89
N SER A 537 -83.90 18.14 -16.60
CA SER A 537 -84.34 16.92 -17.27
C SER A 537 -83.87 15.64 -16.58
N GLY A 538 -83.05 15.75 -15.52
CA GLY A 538 -82.50 14.61 -14.76
C GLY A 538 -83.32 14.16 -13.54
N LEU A 539 -84.36 14.90 -13.14
CA LEU A 539 -85.10 14.67 -11.89
C LEU A 539 -85.95 13.39 -11.85
N ILE A 540 -86.22 12.76 -13.00
CA ILE A 540 -87.02 11.52 -13.06
C ILE A 540 -86.12 10.27 -13.22
N GLN A 541 -84.87 10.43 -13.68
CA GLN A 541 -83.90 9.33 -13.74
C GLN A 541 -83.12 9.17 -12.42
N SER A 542 -83.08 10.21 -11.58
CA SER A 542 -82.35 10.19 -10.30
C SER A 542 -83.10 9.50 -9.14
N ILE A 543 -84.41 9.25 -9.27
CA ILE A 543 -85.23 8.63 -8.19
C ILE A 543 -85.33 7.10 -8.36
N LEU A 544 -85.01 6.54 -9.54
CA LEU A 544 -85.03 5.09 -9.81
C LEU A 544 -83.63 4.44 -9.75
N LYS A 545 -82.59 5.19 -9.37
CA LYS A 545 -81.19 4.73 -9.29
C LYS A 545 -80.54 4.97 -7.92
N GLU A 546 -81.31 5.17 -6.86
CA GLU A 546 -80.79 5.06 -5.49
C GLU A 546 -80.65 3.57 -5.14
N GLY A 547 -79.51 2.96 -5.46
CA GLY A 547 -79.20 1.59 -5.04
C GLY A 547 -78.17 0.77 -5.82
N GLU A 548 -77.56 1.29 -6.90
CA GLU A 548 -76.44 0.58 -7.54
C GLU A 548 -75.12 0.91 -6.84
N ILE A 549 -74.88 0.17 -5.77
CA ILE A 549 -73.56 -0.04 -5.17
C ILE A 549 -72.65 -0.58 -6.28
N THR A 550 -71.60 0.17 -6.66
CA THR A 550 -70.59 -0.27 -7.62
C THR A 550 -69.81 -1.45 -7.04
N LYS A 551 -70.33 -2.67 -7.19
CA LYS A 551 -69.56 -3.89 -6.97
C LYS A 551 -68.59 -4.04 -8.12
N PHE A 552 -67.28 -4.13 -7.84
CA PHE A 552 -66.35 -4.53 -8.89
C PHE A 552 -66.66 -5.97 -9.32
N THR A 553 -66.54 -6.22 -10.62
CA THR A 553 -66.66 -7.57 -11.18
C THR A 553 -65.44 -8.40 -10.79
N GLU A 554 -65.57 -9.74 -10.77
CA GLU A 554 -64.43 -10.65 -10.51
C GLU A 554 -63.25 -10.39 -11.49
N GLU A 555 -63.55 -9.92 -12.71
CA GLU A 555 -62.56 -9.51 -13.71
C GLU A 555 -61.79 -8.23 -13.33
N GLU A 556 -62.47 -7.25 -12.72
CA GLU A 556 -61.85 -6.02 -12.23
C GLU A 556 -61.02 -6.26 -10.97
N GLN A 557 -61.47 -7.15 -10.08
CA GLN A 557 -60.70 -7.57 -8.90
C GLN A 557 -59.40 -8.28 -9.32
N CYS A 558 -59.48 -9.21 -10.29
CA CYS A 558 -58.32 -9.87 -10.87
C CYS A 558 -57.34 -8.85 -11.49
N ARG A 559 -57.87 -7.90 -12.28
CA ARG A 559 -57.08 -6.82 -12.88
C ARG A 559 -56.33 -5.97 -11.84
N ILE A 560 -56.97 -5.58 -10.74
CA ILE A 560 -56.32 -4.82 -9.66
C ILE A 560 -55.22 -5.65 -9.01
N CYS A 561 -55.44 -6.96 -8.83
CA CYS A 561 -54.43 -7.87 -8.27
C CYS A 561 -53.23 -8.03 -9.22
N SER A 562 -53.45 -8.17 -10.54
CA SER A 562 -52.36 -8.26 -11.50
C SER A 562 -51.56 -6.95 -11.59
N LEU A 563 -52.23 -5.80 -11.51
CA LEU A 563 -51.56 -4.49 -11.45
C LEU A 563 -50.75 -4.32 -10.17
N LEU A 564 -51.25 -4.81 -9.04
CA LEU A 564 -50.54 -4.82 -7.76
C LEU A 564 -49.29 -5.69 -7.82
N CYS A 565 -49.41 -6.94 -8.29
CA CYS A 565 -48.26 -7.85 -8.45
C CYS A 565 -47.24 -7.29 -9.46
N THR A 566 -47.70 -6.63 -10.53
CA THR A 566 -46.82 -5.96 -11.49
C THR A 566 -46.09 -4.78 -10.85
N ALA A 567 -46.78 -3.94 -10.06
CA ALA A 567 -46.16 -2.81 -9.38
C ALA A 567 -45.11 -3.27 -8.35
N GLU A 568 -45.36 -4.37 -7.64
CA GLU A 568 -44.37 -5.00 -6.77
C GLU A 568 -43.14 -5.46 -7.56
N TYR A 569 -43.37 -6.23 -8.64
CA TYR A 569 -42.29 -6.72 -9.49
C TYR A 569 -41.45 -5.57 -10.05
N CYS A 570 -42.08 -4.51 -10.56
CA CYS A 570 -41.37 -3.37 -11.10
C CYS A 570 -40.62 -2.59 -9.99
N MET A 571 -41.14 -2.54 -8.75
CA MET A 571 -40.44 -1.93 -7.59
C MET A 571 -39.16 -2.71 -7.24
N ASP A 572 -39.28 -4.02 -7.03
CA ASP A 572 -38.15 -4.88 -6.65
C ASP A 572 -37.08 -4.91 -7.76
N THR A 573 -37.52 -4.97 -9.03
CA THR A 573 -36.61 -4.96 -10.18
C THR A 573 -35.96 -3.59 -10.40
N THR A 574 -36.64 -2.49 -10.04
CA THR A 574 -36.05 -1.13 -10.05
C THR A 574 -34.92 -1.02 -9.03
N GLN A 575 -35.07 -1.62 -7.84
CA GLN A 575 -34.02 -1.67 -6.83
C GLN A 575 -32.79 -2.45 -7.36
N GLN A 576 -33.01 -3.63 -7.94
CA GLN A 576 -31.92 -4.42 -8.55
C GLN A 576 -31.22 -3.66 -9.68
N LEU A 577 -31.97 -2.94 -10.51
CA LEU A 577 -31.41 -2.10 -11.57
C LEU A 577 -30.54 -0.96 -11.02
N GLU A 578 -30.97 -0.31 -9.93
CA GLU A 578 -30.19 0.74 -9.26
C GLU A 578 -28.86 0.21 -8.74
N GLU A 579 -28.86 -0.95 -8.09
CA GLU A 579 -27.65 -1.60 -7.59
C GLU A 579 -26.70 -1.94 -8.74
N LYS A 580 -27.20 -2.53 -9.83
CA LYS A 580 -26.39 -2.84 -11.01
C LYS A 580 -25.85 -1.61 -11.74
N LEU A 581 -26.61 -0.50 -11.78
CA LEU A 581 -26.09 0.76 -12.31
C LEU A 581 -24.97 1.31 -11.43
N LYS A 582 -25.10 1.28 -10.10
CA LYS A 582 -24.06 1.73 -9.15
C LYS A 582 -22.80 0.86 -9.17
N GLU A 583 -22.91 -0.43 -9.50
CA GLU A 583 -21.76 -1.31 -9.73
C GLU A 583 -20.95 -0.89 -10.95
N LYS A 584 -21.61 -0.44 -12.03
CA LYS A 584 -20.98 -0.15 -13.34
C LYS A 584 -20.52 1.30 -13.52
N VAL A 585 -21.05 2.23 -12.74
CA VAL A 585 -20.68 3.66 -12.81
C VAL A 585 -19.38 3.93 -12.05
N ASN A 586 -18.59 4.88 -12.56
CA ASN A 586 -17.38 5.35 -11.90
C ASN A 586 -17.66 5.79 -10.43
N PRO A 587 -16.75 5.51 -9.48
CA PRO A 587 -16.98 5.72 -8.05
C PRO A 587 -17.37 7.16 -7.68
N GLU A 588 -16.89 8.15 -8.43
CA GLU A 588 -17.19 9.58 -8.22
C GLU A 588 -18.64 9.96 -8.58
N LEU A 589 -19.28 9.20 -9.48
CA LEU A 589 -20.61 9.50 -10.01
C LEU A 589 -21.70 8.59 -9.43
N LYS A 590 -21.35 7.67 -8.52
CA LYS A 590 -22.29 6.71 -7.91
C LYS A 590 -23.43 7.40 -7.13
N SER A 591 -23.15 8.54 -6.52
CA SER A 591 -24.14 9.31 -5.76
C SER A 591 -25.23 9.95 -6.63
N MET A 592 -24.99 10.07 -7.95
CA MET A 592 -25.93 10.68 -8.89
C MET A 592 -26.98 9.70 -9.41
N VAL A 593 -26.80 8.39 -9.18
CA VAL A 593 -27.77 7.35 -9.53
C VAL A 593 -28.66 7.08 -8.32
N ASN A 594 -29.89 7.56 -8.37
CA ASN A 594 -30.90 7.34 -7.35
C ASN A 594 -32.25 7.07 -8.03
N LEU A 595 -32.87 5.91 -7.76
CA LEU A 595 -34.19 5.53 -8.30
C LEU A 595 -35.26 5.40 -7.20
N SER A 596 -35.03 6.00 -6.02
CA SER A 596 -35.97 5.96 -4.89
C SER A 596 -37.33 6.59 -5.21
N VAL A 597 -37.35 7.69 -5.97
CA VAL A 597 -38.60 8.38 -6.33
C VAL A 597 -39.49 7.47 -7.18
N GLU A 598 -38.90 6.72 -8.12
CA GLU A 598 -39.61 5.77 -8.96
C GLU A 598 -40.12 4.57 -8.15
N GLN A 599 -39.33 4.07 -7.18
CA GLN A 599 -39.77 3.03 -6.24
C GLN A 599 -40.96 3.49 -5.38
N ASP A 600 -40.91 4.71 -4.84
CA ASP A 600 -42.00 5.32 -4.07
C ASP A 600 -43.29 5.45 -4.90
N MET A 601 -43.16 5.73 -6.21
CA MET A 601 -44.30 5.77 -7.12
C MET A 601 -44.93 4.39 -7.30
N PHE A 602 -44.14 3.33 -7.47
CA PHE A 602 -44.68 1.96 -7.51
C PHE A 602 -45.31 1.56 -6.17
N HIS A 603 -44.71 1.93 -5.04
CA HIS A 603 -45.30 1.72 -3.72
C HIS A 603 -46.64 2.45 -3.55
N THR A 604 -46.77 3.65 -4.12
CA THR A 604 -48.03 4.41 -4.15
C THR A 604 -49.09 3.69 -4.99
N VAL A 605 -48.72 3.13 -6.14
CA VAL A 605 -49.61 2.30 -6.97
C VAL A 605 -50.11 1.08 -6.17
N ILE A 606 -49.21 0.35 -5.51
CA ILE A 606 -49.55 -0.79 -4.66
C ILE A 606 -50.53 -0.38 -3.56
N SER A 607 -50.27 0.74 -2.88
CA SER A 607 -51.13 1.27 -1.83
C SER A 607 -52.54 1.62 -2.35
N ASN A 608 -52.62 2.22 -3.54
CA ASN A 608 -53.88 2.53 -4.20
C ASN A 608 -54.65 1.25 -4.59
N CYS A 609 -53.97 0.23 -5.14
CA CYS A 609 -54.59 -1.06 -5.44
C CYS A 609 -55.20 -1.70 -4.17
N ILE A 610 -54.45 -1.71 -3.06
CA ILE A 610 -54.94 -2.25 -1.79
C ILE A 610 -56.16 -1.44 -1.29
N GLN A 611 -56.11 -0.11 -1.35
CA GLN A 611 -57.24 0.73 -0.95
C GLN A 611 -58.50 0.47 -1.80
N LEU A 612 -58.35 0.30 -3.12
CA LEU A 612 -59.47 -0.03 -4.00
C LEU A 612 -60.09 -1.40 -3.67
N LEU A 613 -59.26 -2.41 -3.37
CA LEU A 613 -59.74 -3.72 -2.93
C LEU A 613 -60.46 -3.65 -1.58
N VAL A 614 -59.91 -2.90 -0.61
CA VAL A 614 -60.57 -2.69 0.70
C VAL A 614 -61.91 -1.98 0.52
N GLN A 615 -61.92 -0.90 -0.28
CA GLN A 615 -63.13 -0.15 -0.56
C GLN A 615 -64.20 -1.01 -1.23
N ASP A 616 -63.83 -1.90 -2.15
CA ASP A 616 -64.77 -2.85 -2.76
C ASP A 616 -65.44 -3.73 -1.71
N LEU A 617 -64.64 -4.27 -0.78
CA LEU A 617 -65.13 -5.14 0.28
C LEU A 617 -66.01 -4.40 1.29
N GLU A 618 -65.63 -3.16 1.66
CA GLU A 618 -66.43 -2.26 2.51
C GLU A 618 -67.78 -1.94 1.84
N THR A 619 -67.74 -1.54 0.57
CA THR A 619 -68.90 -1.18 -0.25
C THR A 619 -69.83 -2.38 -0.45
N ALA A 620 -69.29 -3.59 -0.56
CA ALA A 620 -70.06 -4.84 -0.60
C ALA A 620 -70.76 -5.16 0.75
N CYS A 621 -70.16 -4.78 1.88
CA CYS A 621 -70.72 -5.00 3.23
C CYS A 621 -71.70 -3.88 3.66
N GLU A 622 -71.59 -2.68 3.10
CA GLU A 622 -72.39 -1.50 3.44
C GLU A 622 -73.92 -1.70 3.42
N PRO A 623 -74.56 -2.38 2.42
CA PRO A 623 -76.00 -2.61 2.46
C PRO A 623 -76.44 -3.48 3.64
N ALA A 624 -75.63 -4.47 4.02
CA ALA A 624 -75.93 -5.32 5.19
C ALA A 624 -75.73 -4.55 6.51
N LEU A 625 -74.71 -3.69 6.59
CA LEU A 625 -74.50 -2.80 7.73
C LEU A 625 -75.63 -1.75 7.85
N THR A 626 -76.09 -1.20 6.74
CA THR A 626 -77.22 -0.25 6.72
C THR A 626 -78.51 -0.93 7.18
N ALA A 627 -78.74 -2.19 6.79
CA ALA A 627 -79.87 -2.98 7.26
C ALA A 627 -79.81 -3.24 8.78
N MET A 628 -78.61 -3.46 9.32
CA MET A 628 -78.35 -3.60 10.75
C MET A 628 -78.68 -2.30 11.51
N THR A 629 -78.26 -1.14 11.01
CA THR A 629 -78.51 0.16 11.66
C THR A 629 -79.98 0.54 11.66
N LYS A 630 -80.73 0.17 10.61
CA LYS A 630 -82.18 0.45 10.50
C LYS A 630 -83.05 -0.50 11.33
N MET A 631 -82.46 -1.49 12.00
CA MET A 631 -83.20 -2.47 12.80
C MET A 631 -83.60 -1.89 14.17
N PRO A 632 -84.87 -2.00 14.59
CA PRO A 632 -85.31 -1.51 15.90
C PRO A 632 -84.86 -2.46 17.02
N TRP A 633 -83.62 -2.30 17.50
CA TRP A 633 -83.01 -3.15 18.52
C TRP A 633 -83.80 -3.25 19.83
N SER A 634 -84.60 -2.23 20.15
CA SER A 634 -85.41 -2.18 21.37
C SER A 634 -86.65 -3.11 21.35
N SER A 635 -87.09 -3.60 20.20
CA SER A 635 -88.30 -4.42 20.06
C SER A 635 -88.03 -5.92 19.90
N ILE A 636 -86.78 -6.36 20.08
CA ILE A 636 -86.37 -7.75 19.89
C ILE A 636 -86.27 -8.42 21.27
N GLU A 637 -87.32 -9.15 21.67
CA GLU A 637 -87.39 -9.85 22.98
C GLU A 637 -86.84 -11.29 22.95
N ALA A 638 -86.68 -11.88 21.76
CA ALA A 638 -86.16 -13.25 21.58
C ALA A 638 -84.97 -13.29 20.61
N VAL A 639 -83.92 -14.01 21.00
CA VAL A 639 -82.69 -14.20 20.21
C VAL A 639 -82.89 -15.39 19.27
N GLY A 640 -82.63 -15.21 17.97
CA GLY A 640 -82.55 -16.30 16.99
C GLY A 640 -81.09 -16.65 16.65
N ASP A 641 -80.87 -17.75 15.94
CA ASP A 641 -79.54 -18.32 15.71
C ASP A 641 -78.61 -17.43 14.85
N GLN A 642 -79.10 -16.78 13.79
CA GLN A 642 -78.30 -15.88 12.95
C GLN A 642 -79.15 -14.74 12.34
N SER A 643 -78.68 -13.50 12.45
CA SER A 643 -79.32 -12.35 11.82
C SER A 643 -79.04 -12.31 10.32
N GLY A 644 -80.03 -11.94 9.49
CA GLY A 644 -79.90 -11.93 8.03
C GLY A 644 -78.77 -11.04 7.49
N TYR A 645 -78.45 -9.93 8.18
CA TYR A 645 -77.30 -9.08 7.83
C TYR A 645 -75.95 -9.79 8.08
N VAL A 646 -75.84 -10.62 9.13
CA VAL A 646 -74.63 -11.42 9.40
C VAL A 646 -74.44 -12.48 8.33
N THR A 647 -75.53 -13.11 7.86
CA THR A 647 -75.49 -14.09 6.76
C THR A 647 -75.03 -13.42 5.46
N ALA A 648 -75.54 -12.21 5.16
CA ALA A 648 -75.16 -11.44 3.99
C ALA A 648 -73.67 -11.03 4.00
N ILE A 649 -73.17 -10.48 5.12
CA ILE A 649 -71.75 -10.14 5.29
C ILE A 649 -70.88 -11.39 5.15
N THR A 650 -71.24 -12.48 5.83
CA THR A 650 -70.50 -13.75 5.75
C THR A 650 -70.47 -14.31 4.32
N SER A 651 -71.56 -14.17 3.56
CA SER A 651 -71.62 -14.61 2.17
C SER A 651 -70.72 -13.77 1.27
N HIS A 652 -70.72 -12.44 1.43
CA HIS A 652 -69.87 -11.54 0.65
C HIS A 652 -68.38 -11.76 0.94
N LEU A 653 -68.00 -11.93 2.21
CA LEU A 653 -66.62 -12.27 2.58
C LEU A 653 -66.19 -13.63 2.02
N LYS A 654 -67.06 -14.65 2.08
CA LYS A 654 -66.76 -15.98 1.53
C LYS A 654 -66.64 -16.00 0.01
N GLN A 655 -67.27 -15.07 -0.71
CA GLN A 655 -67.19 -14.98 -2.16
C GLN A 655 -65.95 -14.20 -2.61
N ASN A 656 -65.67 -13.03 -2.02
CA ASN A 656 -64.61 -12.13 -2.50
C ASN A 656 -63.21 -12.51 -1.96
N LEU A 657 -63.10 -12.98 -0.70
CA LEU A 657 -61.79 -13.26 -0.10
C LEU A 657 -61.00 -14.38 -0.81
N PRO A 658 -61.61 -15.51 -1.24
CA PRO A 658 -60.89 -16.55 -1.97
C PRO A 658 -60.36 -16.06 -3.31
N VAL A 659 -61.15 -15.28 -4.06
CA VAL A 659 -60.74 -14.73 -5.37
C VAL A 659 -59.53 -13.81 -5.23
N ILE A 660 -59.53 -12.92 -4.22
CA ILE A 660 -58.38 -12.02 -3.96
C ILE A 660 -57.18 -12.82 -3.45
N ARG A 661 -57.40 -13.82 -2.58
CA ARG A 661 -56.32 -14.69 -2.06
C ARG A 661 -55.63 -15.47 -3.18
N ASP A 662 -56.41 -16.07 -4.07
CA ASP A 662 -55.92 -16.95 -5.13
C ASP A 662 -55.18 -16.14 -6.22
N ASN A 663 -55.57 -14.88 -6.43
CA ASN A 663 -54.84 -13.95 -7.30
C ASN A 663 -53.58 -13.35 -6.63
N LEU A 664 -53.54 -13.21 -5.30
CA LEU A 664 -52.37 -12.68 -4.56
C LEU A 664 -51.47 -13.78 -3.98
N VAL A 665 -51.51 -15.00 -4.53
CA VAL A 665 -50.71 -16.14 -4.03
C VAL A 665 -49.21 -15.85 -4.05
N SER A 666 -48.72 -15.16 -5.09
CA SER A 666 -47.32 -14.72 -5.21
C SER A 666 -46.93 -13.67 -4.16
N SER A 667 -47.89 -12.91 -3.65
CA SER A 667 -47.66 -11.67 -2.91
C SER A 667 -48.43 -11.64 -1.59
N ARG A 668 -48.31 -12.73 -0.80
CA ARG A 668 -49.06 -12.96 0.45
C ARG A 668 -48.99 -11.80 1.45
N LYS A 669 -47.90 -11.03 1.47
CA LYS A 669 -47.74 -9.86 2.36
C LYS A 669 -48.83 -8.81 2.13
N TYR A 670 -49.22 -8.58 0.88
CA TYR A 670 -50.26 -7.61 0.54
C TYR A 670 -51.66 -8.14 0.80
N PHE A 671 -51.88 -9.45 0.68
CA PHE A 671 -53.12 -10.07 1.14
C PHE A 671 -53.31 -9.88 2.65
N THR A 672 -52.25 -10.09 3.46
CA THR A 672 -52.29 -9.80 4.90
C THR A 672 -52.56 -8.32 5.19
N GLN A 673 -51.89 -7.41 4.49
CA GLN A 673 -52.13 -5.97 4.65
C GLN A 673 -53.55 -5.55 4.27
N PHE A 674 -54.11 -6.15 3.22
CA PHE A 674 -55.51 -5.98 2.83
C PHE A 674 -56.46 -6.43 3.95
N CYS A 675 -56.26 -7.64 4.48
CA CYS A 675 -57.06 -8.16 5.59
C CYS A 675 -56.95 -7.28 6.84
N VAL A 676 -55.75 -6.79 7.18
CA VAL A 676 -55.52 -5.91 8.35
C VAL A 676 -56.11 -4.52 8.15
N LYS A 677 -56.16 -3.99 6.93
CA LYS A 677 -56.79 -2.69 6.64
C LYS A 677 -58.31 -2.76 6.64
N PHE A 678 -58.88 -3.92 6.28
CA PHE A 678 -60.32 -4.15 6.31
C PHE A 678 -60.86 -4.47 7.71
N ALA A 679 -60.08 -5.21 8.51
CA ALA A 679 -60.41 -5.53 9.90
C ALA A 679 -60.27 -4.31 10.81
#